data_AF-A0A919TT89-F1
#
_entry.id   AF-A0A919TT89-F1
#
_cell.length_a   1.000
_cell.length_b   1.000
_cell.length_c   1.000
_cell.angle_alpha   90.00
_cell.angle_beta   90.00
_cell.angle_gamma   90.00
#
_symmetry.space_group_name_H-M   'P 1'
#
loop_
_entity.id
_entity.type
_entity.pdbx_description
1 polymer ?
#
loop_
_entity_poly.entity_id
_entity_poly.type
_entity_poly.pdbx_seq_one_letter_code
_entity_poly.pdbx_strand_id
1 'polypeptide(L)'
;MRCVFTGLDDLDWAAMRHAYGTAEEVPDLLRGLLDPDPATREVALDAMYGAVHHQGSVYDSTVAAIPFLLEALRTPGLPGRAGIAKFLASVVESCSPAEAEGLGPAKAEGPGPADAEGHGPAKAEEPGPAEAEERGTAEAEGLGAAGDAVAVARAALRSIVRAAPGLIGLVSDPDPQVRAAVSPLLALHRDGVAALIERAAAETDPEARNGMIEGLGRSADPVVAEHLIGVAAEAPLASVSVAALIAAAHIAPERVPTGGVVDLLKRAYAEGAEPAEPAGFETDTLIGAIRVRRERDDQGRRNPNVARSIDGFARLLGPRVAERTAILTELLRDPHPDIVQDALFGAGHLIERWRGDYRELIQLVAAQLPNPWAERGLDHWVPLCAPAADALAAHLARGDGLVHHQIGPPSLSPALSALISLGDERAFEPLVAIVERAERPSGAVQRLRRFPQHAERILDLLLASDAAPDDLATALGTCGAAARPAVPRILSAPVRSWNVQALAQIGGDQAIDALRTVLRGADVPSAVAAAGELARLESSSEAIEVLGAHLKEPGTLPKVAAVGPAAASLLPKIRRLLKSPDKTRWTSVNAAIAVWRLAGDAELATPALVAGWQANEHTRRRIAEQAAGIPALTPLFEAELASVKRAGTDEFSFSTSQVADDEKLQDSMTRSIAARERRVSRR
;
A
#
# COMPACT_ATOMS: atom_id res chain seq x y z
N MET A 1 -16.29 40.49 -24.14
CA MET A 1 -15.95 39.24 -23.44
C MET A 1 -16.39 38.10 -24.31
N ARG A 2 -15.48 37.20 -24.70
CA ARG A 2 -15.92 35.88 -25.24
C ARG A 2 -16.58 35.14 -24.09
N CYS A 3 -17.68 34.43 -24.36
CA CYS A 3 -18.25 33.50 -23.39
C CYS A 3 -17.26 32.34 -23.25
N VAL A 4 -16.70 32.17 -22.05
CA VAL A 4 -15.88 30.98 -21.72
C VAL A 4 -16.81 29.76 -21.74
N PHE A 5 -16.30 28.61 -22.18
CA PHE A 5 -17.06 27.36 -22.30
C PHE A 5 -18.12 27.37 -23.42
N THR A 6 -17.76 27.91 -24.58
CA THR A 6 -18.65 27.83 -25.75
C THR A 6 -18.89 26.36 -26.14
N GLY A 7 -20.17 25.95 -26.20
CA GLY A 7 -20.58 24.59 -26.55
C GLY A 7 -20.60 23.59 -25.38
N LEU A 8 -20.47 24.06 -24.14
CA LEU A 8 -20.52 23.19 -22.96
C LEU A 8 -21.88 22.51 -22.78
N ASP A 9 -22.96 23.27 -22.94
CA ASP A 9 -24.34 22.76 -22.78
C ASP A 9 -24.85 22.00 -24.02
N ASP A 10 -24.06 21.96 -25.10
CA ASP A 10 -24.41 21.24 -26.33
C ASP A 10 -24.06 19.75 -26.26
N LEU A 11 -23.29 19.33 -25.26
CA LEU A 11 -22.92 17.93 -25.04
C LEU A 11 -23.98 17.19 -24.20
N ASP A 12 -24.22 15.93 -24.55
CA ASP A 12 -25.11 15.04 -23.78
C ASP A 12 -24.38 14.46 -22.56
N TRP A 13 -24.23 15.29 -21.52
CA TRP A 13 -23.58 14.90 -20.26
C TRP A 13 -24.31 13.78 -19.52
N ALA A 14 -25.63 13.66 -19.72
CA ALA A 14 -26.45 12.60 -19.14
C ALA A 14 -26.08 11.21 -19.70
N ALA A 15 -25.63 11.15 -20.94
CA ALA A 15 -25.17 9.92 -21.58
C ALA A 15 -23.74 9.50 -21.15
N MET A 16 -22.97 10.40 -20.53
CA MET A 16 -21.61 10.14 -20.07
C MET A 16 -21.59 9.69 -18.60
N ARG A 17 -20.49 9.07 -18.17
CA ARG A 17 -20.36 8.53 -16.81
C ARG A 17 -19.11 9.03 -16.09
N HIS A 18 -19.15 8.91 -14.78
CA HIS A 18 -18.01 9.07 -13.89
C HIS A 18 -18.10 8.05 -12.75
N ALA A 19 -17.28 8.17 -11.71
CA ALA A 19 -17.17 7.17 -10.64
C ALA A 19 -18.50 6.76 -9.99
N TYR A 20 -19.46 7.69 -9.88
CA TYR A 20 -20.72 7.49 -9.15
C TYR A 20 -21.98 7.41 -10.01
N GLY A 21 -21.88 7.39 -11.34
CA GLY A 21 -23.06 7.39 -12.21
C GLY A 21 -22.94 8.32 -13.41
N THR A 22 -24.04 8.98 -13.75
CA THR A 22 -24.17 9.98 -14.82
C THR A 22 -23.26 11.18 -14.58
N ALA A 23 -22.96 11.97 -15.62
CA ALA A 23 -22.11 13.16 -15.54
C ALA A 23 -22.89 14.48 -15.72
N GLU A 24 -24.21 14.49 -15.47
CA GLU A 24 -25.11 15.64 -15.68
C GLU A 24 -24.66 16.90 -14.92
N GLU A 25 -23.99 16.74 -13.79
CA GLU A 25 -23.49 17.81 -12.93
C GLU A 25 -22.16 18.43 -13.41
N VAL A 26 -21.44 17.79 -14.34
CA VAL A 26 -20.09 18.23 -14.75
C VAL A 26 -20.05 19.65 -15.32
N PRO A 27 -21.04 20.13 -16.10
CA PRO A 27 -21.08 21.53 -16.52
C PRO A 27 -21.06 22.52 -15.36
N ASP A 28 -21.79 22.23 -14.27
CA ASP A 28 -21.85 23.09 -13.10
C ASP A 28 -20.54 23.03 -12.30
N LEU A 29 -19.90 21.85 -12.23
CA LEU A 29 -18.55 21.74 -11.67
C LEU A 29 -17.54 22.59 -12.45
N LEU A 30 -17.56 22.54 -13.79
CA LEU A 30 -16.67 23.33 -14.65
C LEU A 30 -16.86 24.84 -14.45
N ARG A 31 -18.12 25.30 -14.30
CA ARG A 31 -18.42 26.70 -13.95
C ARG A 31 -17.94 27.03 -12.53
N GLY A 32 -18.16 26.14 -11.58
CA GLY A 32 -17.72 26.29 -10.19
C GLY A 32 -16.20 26.47 -10.05
N LEU A 33 -15.39 25.85 -10.92
CA LEU A 33 -13.94 26.05 -10.96
C LEU A 33 -13.54 27.50 -11.28
N LEU A 34 -14.43 28.28 -11.90
CA LEU A 34 -14.21 29.67 -12.28
C LEU A 34 -14.99 30.66 -11.41
N ASP A 35 -15.66 30.19 -10.35
CA ASP A 35 -16.43 31.05 -9.47
C ASP A 35 -15.50 32.09 -8.81
N PRO A 36 -15.90 33.36 -8.64
CA PRO A 36 -15.12 34.34 -7.90
C PRO A 36 -14.87 33.93 -6.43
N ASP A 37 -15.78 33.19 -5.81
CA ASP A 37 -15.63 32.67 -4.46
C ASP A 37 -14.65 31.48 -4.39
N PRO A 38 -13.52 31.60 -3.65
CA PRO A 38 -12.56 30.51 -3.53
C PRO A 38 -13.14 29.25 -2.86
N ALA A 39 -14.13 29.36 -1.97
CA ALA A 39 -14.74 28.19 -1.35
C ALA A 39 -15.55 27.37 -2.37
N THR A 40 -16.32 28.05 -3.22
CA THR A 40 -17.03 27.42 -4.35
C THR A 40 -16.07 26.73 -5.32
N ARG A 41 -14.92 27.36 -5.64
CA ARG A 41 -13.89 26.72 -6.48
C ARG A 41 -13.29 25.47 -5.84
N GLU A 42 -13.02 25.50 -4.54
CA GLU A 42 -12.47 24.35 -3.79
C GLU A 42 -13.45 23.17 -3.79
N VAL A 43 -14.74 23.43 -3.56
CA VAL A 43 -15.81 22.41 -3.64
C VAL A 43 -15.92 21.82 -5.04
N ALA A 44 -15.91 22.66 -6.08
CA ALA A 44 -15.95 22.19 -7.45
C ALA A 44 -14.72 21.33 -7.80
N LEU A 45 -13.52 21.75 -7.36
CA LEU A 45 -12.30 21.00 -7.59
C LEU A 45 -12.30 19.66 -6.85
N ASP A 46 -12.77 19.62 -5.60
CA ASP A 46 -12.90 18.39 -4.83
C ASP A 46 -13.87 17.41 -5.50
N ALA A 47 -15.02 17.90 -5.97
CA ALA A 47 -15.98 17.10 -6.73
C ALA A 47 -15.40 16.59 -8.06
N MET A 48 -14.59 17.40 -8.76
CA MET A 48 -13.89 16.94 -9.97
C MET A 48 -12.91 15.79 -9.67
N TYR A 49 -12.13 15.87 -8.58
CA TYR A 49 -11.27 14.76 -8.14
C TYR A 49 -12.07 13.57 -7.61
N GLY A 50 -13.19 13.82 -6.93
CA GLY A 50 -14.03 12.81 -6.31
C GLY A 50 -14.85 12.00 -7.32
N ALA A 51 -15.27 12.59 -8.43
CA ALA A 51 -16.14 11.94 -9.41
C ALA A 51 -15.47 11.80 -10.78
N VAL A 52 -15.03 12.92 -11.37
CA VAL A 52 -14.53 13.00 -12.75
C VAL A 52 -13.10 12.45 -12.90
N HIS A 53 -12.31 12.38 -11.83
CA HIS A 53 -10.98 11.76 -11.83
C HIS A 53 -10.70 10.97 -10.55
N HIS A 54 -11.62 10.05 -10.23
CA HIS A 54 -11.59 9.31 -8.97
C HIS A 54 -10.46 8.28 -8.93
N GLN A 55 -9.57 8.42 -7.93
CA GLN A 55 -8.46 7.49 -7.67
C GLN A 55 -7.59 7.19 -8.91
N GLY A 56 -7.37 8.19 -9.76
CA GLY A 56 -6.58 8.06 -10.98
C GLY A 56 -7.35 7.49 -12.18
N SER A 57 -8.63 7.13 -12.03
CA SER A 57 -9.44 6.63 -13.14
C SER A 57 -9.80 7.76 -14.10
N VAL A 58 -9.86 7.45 -15.39
CA VAL A 58 -10.29 8.36 -16.46
C VAL A 58 -11.58 7.83 -17.08
N TYR A 59 -12.59 8.69 -17.17
CA TYR A 59 -13.92 8.42 -17.70
C TYR A 59 -14.14 9.18 -19.01
N ASP A 60 -15.21 8.82 -19.73
CA ASP A 60 -15.65 9.56 -20.91
C ASP A 60 -15.98 11.03 -20.58
N SER A 61 -16.59 11.29 -19.43
CA SER A 61 -16.81 12.65 -18.91
C SER A 61 -15.49 13.40 -18.61
N THR A 62 -14.44 12.71 -18.14
CA THR A 62 -13.10 13.29 -17.97
C THR A 62 -12.55 13.76 -19.30
N VAL A 63 -12.64 12.91 -20.33
CA VAL A 63 -12.18 13.25 -21.69
C VAL A 63 -12.95 14.44 -22.26
N ALA A 64 -14.28 14.46 -22.07
CA ALA A 64 -15.15 15.55 -22.52
C ALA A 64 -14.87 16.87 -21.81
N ALA A 65 -14.43 16.86 -20.55
CA ALA A 65 -14.11 18.06 -19.79
C ALA A 65 -12.78 18.74 -20.22
N ILE A 66 -11.81 17.98 -20.76
CA ILE A 66 -10.45 18.47 -21.07
C ILE A 66 -10.43 19.71 -21.98
N PRO A 67 -11.16 19.77 -23.11
CA PRO A 67 -11.16 20.96 -23.97
C PRO A 67 -11.59 22.24 -23.24
N PHE A 68 -12.58 22.15 -22.35
CA PHE A 68 -13.08 23.27 -21.56
C PHE A 68 -12.06 23.69 -20.50
N LEU A 69 -11.45 22.73 -19.80
CA LEU A 69 -10.36 22.98 -18.85
C LEU A 69 -9.17 23.68 -19.53
N LEU A 70 -8.80 23.27 -20.74
CA LEU A 70 -7.74 23.89 -21.53
C LEU A 70 -8.11 25.29 -22.05
N GLU A 71 -9.38 25.54 -22.38
CA GLU A 71 -9.88 26.89 -22.71
C GLU A 71 -9.77 27.82 -21.50
N ALA A 72 -10.26 27.38 -20.34
CA ALA A 72 -10.20 28.13 -19.10
C ALA A 72 -8.75 28.44 -18.69
N LEU A 73 -7.86 27.43 -18.74
CA LEU A 73 -6.45 27.60 -18.39
C LEU A 73 -5.73 28.63 -19.28
N ARG A 74 -6.07 28.70 -20.57
CA ARG A 74 -5.49 29.65 -21.54
C ARG A 74 -6.10 31.04 -21.48
N THR A 75 -7.25 31.22 -20.84
CA THR A 75 -7.95 32.50 -20.81
C THR A 75 -7.37 33.38 -19.69
N PRO A 76 -6.69 34.51 -20.02
CA PRO A 76 -6.03 35.33 -19.00
C PRO A 76 -7.04 35.96 -18.03
N GLY A 77 -6.66 36.03 -16.75
CA GLY A 77 -7.43 36.72 -15.71
C GLY A 77 -8.62 35.94 -15.13
N LEU A 78 -8.88 34.71 -15.57
CA LEU A 78 -9.86 33.84 -14.90
C LEU A 78 -9.31 33.32 -13.55
N PRO A 79 -10.16 33.21 -12.51
CA PRO A 79 -9.78 32.56 -11.25
C PRO A 79 -9.63 31.04 -11.45
N GLY A 80 -9.02 30.36 -10.47
CA GLY A 80 -8.97 28.89 -10.42
C GLY A 80 -8.01 28.20 -11.41
N ARG A 81 -7.33 28.95 -12.29
CA ARG A 81 -6.44 28.41 -13.33
C ARG A 81 -5.33 27.50 -12.81
N ALA A 82 -4.73 27.81 -11.66
CA ALA A 82 -3.71 26.96 -11.04
C ALA A 82 -4.27 25.60 -10.60
N GLY A 83 -5.51 25.55 -10.06
CA GLY A 83 -6.20 24.31 -9.72
C GLY A 83 -6.52 23.46 -10.94
N ILE A 84 -6.97 24.11 -12.03
CA ILE A 84 -7.24 23.45 -13.31
C ILE A 84 -5.96 22.81 -13.88
N ALA A 85 -4.83 23.52 -13.85
CA ALA A 85 -3.55 22.98 -14.32
C ALA A 85 -3.10 21.76 -13.49
N LYS A 86 -3.26 21.80 -12.17
CA LYS A 86 -2.98 20.66 -11.27
C LYS A 86 -3.89 19.45 -11.58
N PHE A 87 -5.17 19.69 -11.84
CA PHE A 87 -6.12 18.63 -12.24
C PHE A 87 -5.73 17.98 -13.57
N LEU A 88 -5.38 18.78 -14.58
CA LEU A 88 -4.91 18.24 -15.86
C LEU A 88 -3.60 17.46 -15.70
N ALA A 89 -2.69 17.93 -14.84
CA ALA A 89 -1.45 17.22 -14.54
C ALA A 89 -1.71 15.87 -13.86
N SER A 90 -2.65 15.77 -12.92
CA SER A 90 -2.98 14.48 -12.29
C SER A 90 -3.57 13.46 -13.26
N VAL A 91 -4.35 13.90 -14.25
CA VAL A 91 -4.87 13.03 -15.33
C VAL A 91 -3.73 12.46 -16.18
N VAL A 92 -2.66 13.22 -16.37
CA VAL A 92 -1.46 12.75 -17.08
C VAL A 92 -0.68 11.77 -16.22
N GLU A 93 -0.49 12.07 -14.93
CA GLU A 93 0.25 11.23 -13.98
C GLU A 93 -0.40 9.86 -13.75
N SER A 94 -1.72 9.76 -13.88
CA SER A 94 -2.45 8.50 -13.71
C SER A 94 -2.37 7.56 -14.92
N CYS A 95 -1.82 8.02 -16.06
CA CYS A 95 -1.69 7.19 -17.26
C CYS A 95 -0.50 6.22 -17.18
N SER A 96 -0.76 4.95 -17.43
CA SER A 96 0.21 3.88 -17.49
C SER A 96 1.12 3.94 -18.73
N PRO A 97 2.29 3.27 -18.72
CA PRO A 97 3.17 3.19 -19.89
C PRO A 97 2.49 2.61 -21.15
N ALA A 98 1.54 1.67 -20.98
CA ALA A 98 0.77 1.10 -22.09
C ALA A 98 -0.23 2.10 -22.70
N GLU A 99 -0.72 3.04 -21.90
CA GLU A 99 -1.57 4.15 -22.38
C GLU A 99 -0.72 5.21 -23.10
N ALA A 100 0.51 5.44 -22.65
CA ALA A 100 1.46 6.38 -23.25
C ALA A 100 2.14 5.87 -24.55
N GLU A 101 2.08 4.57 -24.84
CA GLU A 101 2.73 3.95 -26.01
C GLU A 101 2.24 4.58 -27.34
N GLY A 102 3.18 4.96 -28.21
CA GLY A 102 2.88 5.58 -29.51
C GLY A 102 2.63 7.10 -29.49
N LEU A 103 2.75 7.76 -28.33
CA LEU A 103 2.58 9.21 -28.16
C LEU A 103 3.91 10.01 -28.11
N GLY A 104 5.02 9.39 -28.54
CA GLY A 104 6.33 10.08 -28.65
C GLY A 104 6.26 11.34 -29.51
N PRO A 105 7.27 12.24 -29.43
CA PRO A 105 7.23 13.55 -30.08
C PRO A 105 6.87 13.39 -31.56
N ALA A 106 5.69 13.90 -31.92
CA ALA A 106 5.07 13.66 -33.21
C ALA A 106 6.03 14.05 -34.35
N LYS A 107 6.39 13.09 -35.20
CA LYS A 107 6.83 13.44 -36.55
C LYS A 107 5.65 14.12 -37.24
N ALA A 108 5.90 15.32 -37.77
CA ALA A 108 4.91 16.06 -38.52
C ALA A 108 4.50 15.26 -39.76
N GLU A 109 3.29 14.69 -39.76
CA GLU A 109 2.68 14.10 -40.95
C GLU A 109 1.40 14.88 -41.28
N GLY A 110 1.33 15.36 -42.52
CA GLY A 110 0.27 16.22 -43.04
C GLY A 110 -1.08 15.51 -43.21
N PRO A 111 -2.12 16.23 -43.67
CA PRO A 111 -3.49 15.74 -43.65
C PRO A 111 -3.71 14.71 -44.77
N GLY A 112 -4.13 13.51 -44.39
CA GLY A 112 -4.68 12.48 -45.28
C GLY A 112 -6.15 12.19 -44.94
N PRO A 113 -6.96 11.75 -45.91
CA PRO A 113 -8.37 12.11 -46.00
C PRO A 113 -9.31 11.24 -45.18
N ALA A 114 -10.51 11.81 -44.96
CA ALA A 114 -11.66 11.19 -44.33
C ALA A 114 -12.24 10.08 -45.22
N ASP A 115 -12.55 8.94 -44.61
CA ASP A 115 -13.50 7.97 -45.15
C ASP A 115 -14.48 7.58 -44.04
N ALA A 116 -15.75 7.60 -44.41
CA ALA A 116 -16.91 7.39 -43.58
C ALA A 116 -17.69 6.19 -44.12
N GLU A 117 -17.83 5.12 -43.34
CA GLU A 117 -18.87 4.08 -43.46
C GLU A 117 -19.01 3.46 -42.04
N GLY A 118 -20.16 3.34 -41.39
CA GLY A 118 -21.49 2.97 -41.86
C GLY A 118 -21.89 1.67 -41.14
N HIS A 119 -22.53 1.76 -39.96
CA HIS A 119 -23.11 0.59 -39.27
C HIS A 119 -24.54 0.87 -38.85
N GLY A 120 -25.48 0.19 -39.51
CA GLY A 120 -26.90 0.16 -39.16
C GLY A 120 -27.23 -0.86 -38.06
N PRO A 121 -28.46 -0.82 -37.50
CA PRO A 121 -28.75 -1.36 -36.16
C PRO A 121 -29.48 -2.71 -36.19
N ALA A 122 -29.29 -3.52 -35.15
CA ALA A 122 -30.18 -4.64 -34.78
C ALA A 122 -30.09 -4.86 -33.26
N LYS A 123 -31.06 -4.35 -32.49
CA LYS A 123 -32.34 -4.97 -32.06
C LYS A 123 -32.22 -5.69 -30.71
N ALA A 124 -32.91 -5.12 -29.73
CA ALA A 124 -33.12 -5.62 -28.39
C ALA A 124 -34.21 -6.70 -28.34
N GLU A 125 -33.98 -7.73 -27.53
CA GLU A 125 -35.01 -8.60 -26.98
C GLU A 125 -34.71 -8.79 -25.47
N GLU A 126 -35.67 -8.40 -24.63
CA GLU A 126 -35.72 -8.77 -23.21
C GLU A 126 -36.29 -10.18 -23.04
N PRO A 127 -35.91 -10.90 -21.96
CA PRO A 127 -36.94 -11.34 -21.02
C PRO A 127 -36.56 -11.17 -19.54
N GLY A 128 -37.59 -10.95 -18.70
CA GLY A 128 -37.52 -10.75 -17.25
C GLY A 128 -37.43 -12.03 -16.38
N PRO A 129 -37.90 -12.00 -15.11
CA PRO A 129 -37.01 -12.09 -13.96
C PRO A 129 -37.03 -13.47 -13.27
N ALA A 130 -35.87 -13.91 -12.79
CA ALA A 130 -35.73 -14.99 -11.82
C ALA A 130 -34.53 -14.73 -10.91
N GLU A 131 -34.80 -14.73 -9.60
CA GLU A 131 -33.86 -14.46 -8.50
C GLU A 131 -32.79 -15.56 -8.40
N ALA A 132 -31.51 -15.18 -8.47
CA ALA A 132 -30.37 -16.02 -8.11
C ALA A 132 -29.12 -15.18 -7.79
N GLU A 133 -28.39 -15.58 -6.74
CA GLU A 133 -27.15 -15.01 -6.21
C GLU A 133 -26.06 -14.74 -7.26
N GLU A 134 -25.54 -13.51 -7.25
CA GLU A 134 -24.62 -12.96 -8.24
C GLU A 134 -23.15 -13.05 -7.75
N ARG A 135 -22.41 -14.08 -8.21
CA ARG A 135 -20.94 -14.05 -8.39
C ARG A 135 -20.58 -15.02 -9.52
N GLY A 136 -20.57 -14.54 -10.77
CA GLY A 136 -20.18 -15.41 -11.88
C GLY A 136 -20.12 -14.84 -13.31
N THR A 137 -20.43 -13.56 -13.55
CA THR A 137 -20.54 -13.00 -14.92
C THR A 137 -19.57 -11.86 -15.27
N ALA A 138 -18.79 -11.34 -14.31
CA ALA A 138 -17.99 -10.12 -14.51
C ALA A 138 -16.76 -10.23 -15.47
N GLU A 139 -16.35 -11.42 -15.91
CA GLU A 139 -15.05 -11.57 -16.58
C GLU A 139 -15.06 -11.48 -18.12
N ALA A 140 -16.22 -11.65 -18.77
CA ALA A 140 -16.34 -11.35 -20.21
C ALA A 140 -16.54 -9.86 -20.46
N GLU A 141 -17.23 -9.16 -19.54
CA GLU A 141 -17.37 -7.70 -19.54
C GLU A 141 -16.08 -6.99 -19.08
N GLY A 142 -15.31 -7.56 -18.15
CA GLY A 142 -14.08 -6.96 -17.62
C GLY A 142 -12.91 -6.83 -18.61
N LEU A 143 -12.80 -7.71 -19.62
CA LEU A 143 -11.78 -7.58 -20.66
C LEU A 143 -12.13 -6.51 -21.71
N GLY A 144 -13.43 -6.33 -22.00
CA GLY A 144 -13.92 -5.20 -22.81
C GLY A 144 -13.80 -3.88 -22.06
N ALA A 145 -14.26 -3.84 -20.81
CA ALA A 145 -14.20 -2.65 -19.95
C ALA A 145 -12.76 -2.19 -19.65
N ALA A 146 -11.80 -3.11 -19.48
CA ALA A 146 -10.38 -2.74 -19.33
C ALA A 146 -9.78 -2.21 -20.64
N GLY A 147 -10.17 -2.77 -21.80
CA GLY A 147 -9.78 -2.25 -23.12
C GLY A 147 -10.33 -0.85 -23.38
N ASP A 148 -11.59 -0.62 -22.99
CA ASP A 148 -12.26 0.67 -23.11
C ASP A 148 -11.64 1.72 -22.17
N ALA A 149 -11.31 1.35 -20.92
CA ALA A 149 -10.65 2.24 -19.96
C ALA A 149 -9.27 2.72 -20.47
N VAL A 150 -8.45 1.81 -21.01
CA VAL A 150 -7.15 2.16 -21.61
C VAL A 150 -7.32 3.08 -22.83
N ALA A 151 -8.36 2.85 -23.64
CA ALA A 151 -8.65 3.71 -24.79
C ALA A 151 -9.06 5.13 -24.38
N VAL A 152 -9.86 5.25 -23.32
CA VAL A 152 -10.32 6.52 -22.72
C VAL A 152 -9.15 7.28 -22.10
N ALA A 153 -8.34 6.64 -21.27
CA ALA A 153 -7.13 7.25 -20.68
C ALA A 153 -6.16 7.75 -21.76
N ARG A 154 -5.92 6.93 -22.80
CA ARG A 154 -5.10 7.33 -23.95
C ARG A 154 -5.70 8.52 -24.71
N ALA A 155 -7.03 8.62 -24.81
CA ALA A 155 -7.70 9.76 -25.45
C ALA A 155 -7.50 11.05 -24.64
N ALA A 156 -7.65 10.99 -23.32
CA ALA A 156 -7.35 12.12 -22.43
C ALA A 156 -5.91 12.60 -22.59
N LEU A 157 -4.94 11.68 -22.44
CA LEU A 157 -3.51 11.99 -22.57
C LEU A 157 -3.18 12.63 -23.93
N ARG A 158 -3.70 12.07 -25.03
CA ARG A 158 -3.52 12.64 -26.38
C ARG A 158 -4.04 14.07 -26.47
N SER A 159 -5.20 14.35 -25.89
CA SER A 159 -5.82 15.68 -25.96
C SER A 159 -4.95 16.71 -25.23
N ILE A 160 -4.44 16.36 -24.04
CA ILE A 160 -3.56 17.22 -23.23
C ILE A 160 -2.21 17.43 -23.94
N VAL A 161 -1.55 16.36 -24.40
CA VAL A 161 -0.26 16.45 -25.11
C VAL A 161 -0.36 17.31 -26.37
N ARG A 162 -1.46 17.18 -27.15
CA ARG A 162 -1.69 18.03 -28.34
C ARG A 162 -1.87 19.50 -28.00
N ALA A 163 -2.44 19.80 -26.84
CA ALA A 163 -2.68 21.17 -26.40
C ALA A 163 -1.44 21.82 -25.78
N ALA A 164 -0.47 21.03 -25.29
CA ALA A 164 0.67 21.51 -24.53
C ALA A 164 1.52 22.60 -25.23
N PRO A 165 1.78 22.56 -26.56
CA PRO A 165 2.45 23.67 -27.24
C PRO A 165 1.71 25.02 -27.13
N GLY A 166 0.38 24.98 -27.06
CA GLY A 166 -0.46 26.17 -26.86
C GLY A 166 -0.44 26.70 -25.42
N LEU A 167 0.18 25.98 -24.48
CA LEU A 167 0.34 26.38 -23.09
C LEU A 167 1.71 27.02 -22.81
N ILE A 168 2.69 26.94 -23.73
CA ILE A 168 4.06 27.45 -23.52
C ILE A 168 4.08 28.91 -23.03
N GLY A 169 3.20 29.75 -23.58
CA GLY A 169 3.09 31.15 -23.16
C GLY A 169 2.77 31.35 -21.68
N LEU A 170 2.15 30.37 -21.02
CA LEU A 170 1.82 30.40 -19.60
C LEU A 170 3.04 30.30 -18.69
N VAL A 171 4.21 29.95 -19.23
CA VAL A 171 5.49 30.03 -18.50
C VAL A 171 5.84 31.47 -18.09
N SER A 172 5.20 32.47 -18.72
CA SER A 172 5.33 33.89 -18.41
C SER A 172 4.03 34.50 -17.86
N ASP A 173 3.10 33.68 -17.37
CA ASP A 173 1.85 34.17 -16.78
C ASP A 173 2.13 35.13 -15.61
N PRO A 174 1.38 36.23 -15.43
CA PRO A 174 1.56 37.13 -14.29
C PRO A 174 1.36 36.43 -12.95
N ASP A 175 0.51 35.39 -12.89
CA ASP A 175 0.26 34.63 -11.67
C ASP A 175 1.34 33.54 -11.46
N PRO A 176 2.19 33.64 -10.41
CA PRO A 176 3.21 32.63 -10.12
C PRO A 176 2.63 31.23 -9.85
N GLN A 177 1.42 31.13 -9.30
CA GLN A 177 0.78 29.84 -9.05
C GLN A 177 0.40 29.13 -10.34
N VAL A 178 0.01 29.88 -11.37
CA VAL A 178 -0.23 29.33 -12.72
C VAL A 178 1.08 28.88 -13.35
N ARG A 179 2.15 29.68 -13.24
CA ARG A 179 3.49 29.31 -13.75
C ARG A 179 3.99 28.00 -13.11
N ALA A 180 3.84 27.85 -11.80
CA ALA A 180 4.18 26.62 -11.09
C ALA A 180 3.34 25.44 -11.61
N ALA A 181 2.01 25.59 -11.61
CA ALA A 181 1.06 24.51 -11.86
C ALA A 181 1.05 24.01 -13.31
N VAL A 182 1.40 24.84 -14.30
CA VAL A 182 1.45 24.43 -15.72
C VAL A 182 2.71 23.65 -16.06
N SER A 183 3.76 23.72 -15.24
CA SER A 183 5.08 23.17 -15.54
C SER A 183 5.08 21.66 -15.84
N PRO A 184 4.36 20.80 -15.10
CA PRO A 184 4.17 19.39 -15.46
C PRO A 184 3.64 19.15 -16.88
N LEU A 185 2.71 20.00 -17.35
CA LEU A 185 2.10 19.88 -18.67
C LEU A 185 3.06 20.30 -19.78
N LEU A 186 3.89 21.32 -19.52
CA LEU A 186 4.92 21.77 -20.47
C LEU A 186 6.06 20.76 -20.61
N ALA A 187 6.36 20.00 -19.55
CA ALA A 187 7.38 18.96 -19.58
C ALA A 187 7.03 17.78 -20.50
N LEU A 188 5.77 17.68 -20.97
CA LEU A 188 5.33 16.65 -21.91
C LEU A 188 5.87 16.83 -23.34
N HIS A 189 6.49 17.97 -23.66
CA HIS A 189 7.11 18.18 -24.96
C HIS A 189 8.40 19.01 -24.89
N ARG A 190 9.27 18.79 -25.88
CA ARG A 190 10.61 19.37 -25.95
C ARG A 190 10.66 20.89 -25.85
N ASP A 191 9.81 21.59 -26.60
CA ASP A 191 9.80 23.07 -26.58
C ASP A 191 9.37 23.65 -25.23
N GLY A 192 8.56 22.91 -24.47
CA GLY A 192 8.07 23.30 -23.16
C GLY A 192 9.14 23.09 -22.11
N VAL A 193 9.87 21.98 -22.19
CA VAL A 193 11.11 21.75 -21.42
C VAL A 193 12.13 22.87 -21.67
N ALA A 194 12.36 23.25 -22.94
CA ALA A 194 13.29 24.34 -23.25
C ALA A 194 12.83 25.68 -22.64
N ALA A 195 11.53 26.01 -22.75
CA ALA A 195 10.95 27.21 -22.16
C ALA A 195 11.01 27.21 -20.62
N LEU A 196 10.82 26.05 -19.98
CA LEU A 196 10.95 25.89 -18.54
C LEU A 196 12.39 26.10 -18.07
N ILE A 197 13.38 25.53 -18.77
CA ILE A 197 14.81 25.73 -18.46
C ILE A 197 15.17 27.22 -18.53
N GLU A 198 14.79 27.89 -19.62
CA GLU A 198 15.06 29.32 -19.79
C GLU A 198 14.37 30.15 -18.70
N ARG A 199 13.08 29.90 -18.44
CA ARG A 199 12.32 30.67 -17.45
C ARG A 199 12.81 30.43 -16.03
N ALA A 200 13.10 29.19 -15.64
CA ALA A 200 13.51 28.84 -14.28
C ALA A 200 14.79 29.59 -13.85
N ALA A 201 15.73 29.81 -14.78
CA ALA A 201 16.96 30.56 -14.52
C ALA A 201 16.70 32.05 -14.18
N ALA A 202 15.63 32.63 -14.72
CA ALA A 202 15.26 34.04 -14.53
C ALA A 202 14.08 34.27 -13.57
N GLU A 203 13.41 33.21 -13.12
CA GLU A 203 12.23 33.29 -12.27
C GLU A 203 12.58 33.85 -10.89
N THR A 204 11.84 34.84 -10.40
CA THR A 204 12.13 35.48 -9.10
C THR A 204 11.23 34.98 -7.99
N ASP A 205 10.06 34.46 -8.34
CA ASP A 205 9.13 33.86 -7.41
C ASP A 205 9.61 32.45 -7.00
N PRO A 206 9.87 32.19 -5.70
CA PRO A 206 10.41 30.91 -5.24
C PRO A 206 9.49 29.72 -5.50
N GLU A 207 8.17 29.89 -5.36
CA GLU A 207 7.19 28.82 -5.57
C GLU A 207 7.09 28.46 -7.06
N ALA A 208 7.02 29.47 -7.93
CA ALA A 208 7.04 29.28 -9.38
C ALA A 208 8.35 28.61 -9.84
N ARG A 209 9.50 29.06 -9.34
CA ARG A 209 10.80 28.46 -9.70
C ARG A 209 10.87 26.99 -9.29
N ASN A 210 10.44 26.67 -8.07
CA ASN A 210 10.41 25.29 -7.59
C ASN A 210 9.43 24.43 -8.40
N GLY A 211 8.24 24.96 -8.73
CA GLY A 211 7.26 24.27 -9.59
C GLY A 211 7.80 23.99 -11.00
N MET A 212 8.58 24.91 -11.58
CA MET A 212 9.25 24.70 -12.87
C MET A 212 10.30 23.59 -12.79
N ILE A 213 11.13 23.61 -11.74
CA ILE A 213 12.15 22.59 -11.50
C ILE A 213 11.49 21.21 -11.30
N GLU A 214 10.43 21.12 -10.49
CA GLU A 214 9.67 19.89 -10.30
C GLU A 214 9.01 19.41 -11.60
N GLY A 215 8.48 20.34 -12.40
CA GLY A 215 7.94 20.06 -13.73
C GLY A 215 8.99 19.45 -14.67
N LEU A 216 10.21 19.99 -14.71
CA LEU A 216 11.31 19.43 -15.50
C LEU A 216 11.61 17.98 -15.14
N GLY A 217 11.45 17.60 -13.86
CA GLY A 217 11.57 16.21 -13.40
C GLY A 217 10.60 15.22 -14.07
N ARG A 218 9.52 15.70 -14.70
CA ARG A 218 8.52 14.87 -15.41
C ARG A 218 8.83 14.65 -16.90
N SER A 219 9.90 15.24 -17.42
CA SER A 219 10.27 15.14 -18.84
C SER A 219 10.78 13.76 -19.28
N ALA A 220 11.19 12.91 -18.32
CA ALA A 220 11.84 11.63 -18.54
C ALA A 220 13.09 11.67 -19.46
N ASP A 221 13.70 12.85 -19.65
CA ASP A 221 14.89 13.05 -20.50
C ASP A 221 16.19 13.04 -19.65
N PRO A 222 17.10 12.06 -19.84
CA PRO A 222 18.36 12.01 -19.11
C PRO A 222 19.25 13.25 -19.26
N VAL A 223 19.10 14.02 -20.35
CA VAL A 223 19.83 15.28 -20.54
C VAL A 223 19.30 16.36 -19.57
N VAL A 224 17.99 16.36 -19.31
CA VAL A 224 17.37 17.25 -18.32
C VAL A 224 17.85 16.88 -16.92
N ALA A 225 18.02 15.59 -16.60
CA ALA A 225 18.59 15.18 -15.32
C ALA A 225 20.00 15.76 -15.09
N GLU A 226 20.88 15.70 -16.10
CA GLU A 226 22.23 16.28 -16.02
C GLU A 226 22.20 17.80 -15.86
N HIS A 227 21.30 18.48 -16.59
CA HIS A 227 21.10 19.91 -16.43
C HIS A 227 20.67 20.25 -14.99
N LEU A 228 19.70 19.51 -14.44
CA LEU A 228 19.22 19.70 -13.07
C LEU A 228 20.30 19.44 -12.01
N ILE A 229 21.16 18.44 -12.22
CA ILE A 229 22.33 18.20 -11.35
C ILE A 229 23.30 19.39 -11.41
N GLY A 230 23.54 19.95 -12.61
CA GLY A 230 24.32 21.17 -12.78
C GLY A 230 23.70 22.37 -12.05
N VAL A 231 22.39 22.59 -12.21
CA VAL A 231 21.64 23.63 -11.49
C VAL A 231 21.79 23.43 -9.98
N ALA A 232 21.72 22.19 -9.48
CA ALA A 232 21.88 21.94 -8.07
C ALA A 232 23.26 22.29 -7.52
N ALA A 233 24.31 22.09 -8.32
CA ALA A 233 25.69 22.40 -7.94
C ALA A 233 25.98 23.91 -7.89
N GLU A 234 25.31 24.70 -8.72
CA GLU A 234 25.57 26.14 -8.89
C GLU A 234 24.54 27.05 -8.19
N ALA A 235 23.39 26.49 -7.78
CA ALA A 235 22.31 27.29 -7.20
C ALA A 235 22.74 28.01 -5.90
N PRO A 236 22.43 29.31 -5.75
CA PRO A 236 22.81 30.08 -4.57
C PRO A 236 21.98 29.71 -3.33
N LEU A 237 20.75 29.21 -3.54
CA LEU A 237 19.85 28.77 -2.49
C LEU A 237 19.85 27.24 -2.41
N ALA A 238 20.07 26.71 -1.21
CA ALA A 238 20.01 25.30 -0.90
C ALA A 238 18.62 24.71 -1.18
N SER A 239 17.53 25.45 -0.96
CA SER A 239 16.18 25.00 -1.33
C SER A 239 16.05 24.68 -2.83
N VAL A 240 16.69 25.48 -3.70
CA VAL A 240 16.69 25.29 -5.15
C VAL A 240 17.56 24.10 -5.52
N SER A 241 18.74 23.96 -4.89
CA SER A 241 19.58 22.77 -5.10
C SER A 241 18.86 21.48 -4.73
N VAL A 242 18.14 21.48 -3.60
CA VAL A 242 17.34 20.33 -3.15
C VAL A 242 16.23 20.01 -4.15
N ALA A 243 15.45 21.01 -4.58
CA ALA A 243 14.40 20.80 -5.58
C ALA A 243 14.95 20.24 -6.89
N ALA A 244 16.11 20.73 -7.35
CA ALA A 244 16.74 20.27 -8.58
C ALA A 244 17.26 18.83 -8.47
N LEU A 245 17.84 18.43 -7.34
CA LEU A 245 18.26 17.04 -7.10
C LEU A 245 17.07 16.08 -7.02
N ILE A 246 15.96 16.51 -6.40
CA ILE A 246 14.71 15.72 -6.37
C ILE A 246 14.13 15.57 -7.77
N ALA A 247 14.08 16.64 -8.56
CA ALA A 247 13.64 16.58 -9.95
C ALA A 247 14.56 15.68 -10.80
N ALA A 248 15.88 15.75 -10.61
CA ALA A 248 16.81 14.84 -11.25
C ALA A 248 16.60 13.37 -10.81
N ALA A 249 16.25 13.14 -9.55
CA ALA A 249 15.98 11.81 -9.01
C ALA A 249 14.73 11.15 -9.61
N HIS A 250 13.75 11.94 -10.07
CA HIS A 250 12.61 11.40 -10.82
C HIS A 250 13.02 10.81 -12.18
N ILE A 251 14.09 11.34 -12.78
CA ILE A 251 14.54 10.93 -14.13
C ILE A 251 15.64 9.87 -14.05
N ALA A 252 16.68 10.11 -13.25
CA ALA A 252 17.90 9.32 -13.19
C ALA A 252 18.43 9.20 -11.74
N PRO A 253 17.72 8.46 -10.86
CA PRO A 253 18.05 8.38 -9.43
C PRO A 253 19.44 7.79 -9.14
N GLU A 254 19.98 6.98 -10.04
CA GLU A 254 21.34 6.43 -9.98
C GLU A 254 22.43 7.48 -10.20
N ARG A 255 22.10 8.62 -10.84
CA ARG A 255 23.06 9.70 -11.15
C ARG A 255 23.09 10.79 -10.09
N VAL A 256 22.08 10.87 -9.23
CA VAL A 256 21.96 11.92 -8.21
C VAL A 256 23.06 11.79 -7.15
N PRO A 257 23.86 12.83 -6.88
CA PRO A 257 24.85 12.79 -5.80
C PRO A 257 24.17 12.71 -4.43
N THR A 258 24.67 11.84 -3.56
CA THR A 258 24.21 11.68 -2.17
C THR A 258 25.20 12.26 -1.16
N GLY A 259 26.46 12.44 -1.55
CA GLY A 259 27.46 13.11 -0.72
C GLY A 259 27.07 14.56 -0.43
N GLY A 260 27.07 14.95 0.85
CA GLY A 260 26.71 16.30 1.28
C GLY A 260 25.21 16.63 1.24
N VAL A 261 24.33 15.67 0.88
CA VAL A 261 22.87 15.90 0.86
C VAL A 261 22.33 16.25 2.23
N VAL A 262 22.86 15.67 3.32
CA VAL A 262 22.39 16.01 4.67
C VAL A 262 22.70 17.47 5.02
N ASP A 263 23.92 17.94 4.78
CA ASP A 263 24.29 19.34 4.99
C ASP A 263 23.49 20.28 4.09
N LEU A 264 23.21 19.85 2.85
CA LEU A 264 22.38 20.61 1.93
C LEU A 264 20.94 20.75 2.45
N LEU A 265 20.33 19.66 2.89
CA LEU A 265 18.99 19.66 3.48
C LEU A 265 18.96 20.56 4.72
N LYS A 266 19.92 20.41 5.66
CA LYS A 266 20.01 21.25 6.86
C LYS A 266 20.10 22.74 6.51
N ARG A 267 20.90 23.12 5.50
CA ARG A 267 20.98 24.50 5.00
C ARG A 267 19.65 24.98 4.42
N ALA A 268 18.98 24.14 3.62
CA ALA A 268 17.68 24.48 3.03
C ALA A 268 16.61 24.74 4.11
N TYR A 269 16.60 23.99 5.22
CA TYR A 269 15.73 24.27 6.36
C TYR A 269 16.12 25.57 7.08
N ALA A 270 17.43 25.85 7.18
CA ALA A 270 17.95 27.04 7.86
C ALA A 270 17.74 28.35 7.09
N GLU A 271 17.55 28.30 5.76
CA GLU A 271 17.25 29.49 4.94
C GLU A 271 16.02 30.23 5.41
N GLY A 272 15.06 29.51 5.99
CA GLY A 272 13.82 30.08 6.48
C GLY A 272 12.87 30.46 5.35
N ALA A 273 11.58 30.33 5.59
CA ALA A 273 10.54 30.93 4.76
C ALA A 273 9.30 31.19 5.61
N GLU A 274 8.68 32.34 5.41
CA GLU A 274 7.39 32.60 6.02
C GLU A 274 6.34 31.63 5.43
N PRO A 275 5.49 31.02 6.27
CA PRO A 275 4.37 30.23 5.77
C PRO A 275 3.45 31.11 4.94
N ALA A 276 2.80 30.51 3.94
CA ALA A 276 1.77 31.19 3.19
C ALA A 276 0.65 31.65 4.12
N GLU A 277 0.06 32.83 3.86
CA GLU A 277 -1.10 33.29 4.60
C GLU A 277 -2.23 32.26 4.46
N PRO A 278 -2.88 31.84 5.57
CA PRO A 278 -4.01 30.93 5.50
C PRO A 278 -5.09 31.50 4.59
N ALA A 279 -5.78 30.62 3.84
CA ALA A 279 -6.72 31.07 2.82
C ALA A 279 -7.93 31.86 3.37
N GLY A 280 -8.19 31.79 4.68
CA GLY A 280 -9.23 32.57 5.36
C GLY A 280 -10.65 32.01 5.22
N PHE A 281 -10.79 30.79 4.72
CA PHE A 281 -12.06 30.05 4.62
C PHE A 281 -11.85 28.55 4.84
N GLU A 282 -12.93 27.83 5.14
CA GLU A 282 -12.97 26.39 5.28
C GLU A 282 -14.09 25.81 4.41
N THR A 283 -13.89 24.60 3.90
CA THR A 283 -14.92 23.82 3.20
C THR A 283 -14.98 22.42 3.81
N ASP A 284 -16.17 21.81 3.80
CA ASP A 284 -16.38 20.42 4.23
C ASP A 284 -16.03 19.46 3.08
N THR A 285 -14.79 19.56 2.61
CA THR A 285 -14.25 18.78 1.48
C THR A 285 -12.91 18.14 1.87
N LEU A 286 -12.49 17.10 1.15
CA LEU A 286 -11.19 16.48 1.41
C LEU A 286 -10.04 17.44 1.08
N ILE A 287 -10.12 18.16 -0.04
CA ILE A 287 -9.15 19.21 -0.40
C ILE A 287 -9.08 20.29 0.67
N GLY A 288 -10.22 20.77 1.16
CA GLY A 288 -10.29 21.79 2.22
C GLY A 288 -9.67 21.30 3.53
N ALA A 289 -9.99 20.08 3.96
CA ALA A 289 -9.41 19.46 5.14
C ALA A 289 -7.88 19.30 5.02
N ILE A 290 -7.37 18.87 3.85
CA ILE A 290 -5.93 18.74 3.58
C ILE A 290 -5.25 20.12 3.58
N ARG A 291 -5.88 21.14 2.98
CA ARG A 291 -5.34 22.51 2.95
C ARG A 291 -5.23 23.08 4.37
N VAL A 292 -6.33 23.06 5.14
CA VAL A 292 -6.35 23.56 6.54
C VAL A 292 -5.32 22.81 7.38
N ARG A 293 -5.20 21.49 7.17
CA ARG A 293 -4.18 20.69 7.85
C ARG A 293 -2.76 21.14 7.49
N ARG A 294 -2.48 21.37 6.21
CA ARG A 294 -1.18 21.87 5.73
C ARG A 294 -0.87 23.25 6.26
N GLU A 295 -1.82 24.19 6.22
CA GLU A 295 -1.66 25.54 6.78
C GLU A 295 -1.28 25.48 8.27
N ARG A 296 -1.92 24.59 9.03
CA ARG A 296 -1.58 24.35 10.44
C ARG A 296 -0.22 23.69 10.63
N ASP A 297 0.14 22.71 9.81
CA ASP A 297 1.42 22.01 9.91
C ASP A 297 2.59 22.92 9.47
N ASP A 298 2.35 23.86 8.55
CA ASP A 298 3.32 24.87 8.09
C ASP A 298 3.56 25.96 9.16
N GLN A 299 2.55 26.25 10.00
CA GLN A 299 2.72 27.12 11.17
C GLN A 299 3.72 26.54 12.17
N GLY A 300 4.81 27.26 12.41
CA GLY A 300 5.86 26.86 13.35
C GLY A 300 7.02 26.08 12.72
N ARG A 301 7.01 25.87 11.40
CA ARG A 301 8.18 25.38 10.66
C ARG A 301 9.13 26.52 10.35
N ARG A 302 10.42 26.21 10.23
CA ARG A 302 11.42 27.20 9.80
C ARG A 302 11.30 27.48 8.31
N ASN A 303 11.12 26.43 7.50
CA ASN A 303 10.95 26.56 6.06
C ASN A 303 9.90 25.54 5.54
N PRO A 304 8.63 25.94 5.42
CA PRO A 304 7.57 25.10 4.87
C PRO A 304 7.81 24.60 3.45
N ASN A 305 8.61 25.33 2.65
CA ASN A 305 8.85 25.01 1.24
C ASN A 305 9.71 23.75 1.03
N VAL A 306 10.40 23.28 2.07
CA VAL A 306 11.28 22.09 2.01
C VAL A 306 10.78 20.90 2.83
N ALA A 307 9.56 21.00 3.36
CA ALA A 307 8.92 19.97 4.17
C ALA A 307 8.89 18.58 3.50
N ARG A 308 8.71 18.55 2.18
CA ARG A 308 8.64 17.30 1.40
C ARG A 308 9.98 16.84 0.85
N SER A 309 11.06 17.60 1.09
CA SER A 309 12.34 17.32 0.45
C SER A 309 13.02 16.06 0.98
N ILE A 310 12.95 15.84 2.29
CA ILE A 310 13.51 14.63 2.91
C ILE A 310 12.76 13.40 2.41
N ASP A 311 11.42 13.48 2.33
CA ASP A 311 10.59 12.43 1.74
C ASP A 311 10.92 12.18 0.26
N GLY A 312 11.08 13.24 -0.53
CA GLY A 312 11.45 13.13 -1.94
C GLY A 312 12.72 12.30 -2.15
N PHE A 313 13.80 12.59 -1.42
CA PHE A 313 15.00 11.75 -1.45
C PHE A 313 14.77 10.34 -0.92
N ALA A 314 13.99 10.22 0.16
CA ALA A 314 13.65 8.93 0.72
C ALA A 314 12.85 8.07 -0.26
N ARG A 315 12.02 8.62 -1.15
CA ARG A 315 11.26 7.84 -2.15
C ARG A 315 12.00 7.57 -3.44
N LEU A 316 12.69 8.58 -3.98
CA LEU A 316 13.10 8.59 -5.38
C LEU A 316 14.45 7.94 -5.66
N LEU A 317 15.33 7.81 -4.66
CA LEU A 317 16.66 7.20 -4.85
C LEU A 317 16.66 5.68 -5.11
N GLY A 318 15.47 5.07 -5.28
CA GLY A 318 15.31 3.69 -5.73
C GLY A 318 16.09 2.68 -4.86
N PRO A 319 16.87 1.76 -5.45
CA PRO A 319 17.54 0.68 -4.73
C PRO A 319 18.72 1.11 -3.84
N ARG A 320 19.02 2.41 -3.72
CA ARG A 320 20.14 2.95 -2.92
C ARG A 320 19.84 2.97 -1.42
N VAL A 321 19.39 1.82 -0.90
CA VAL A 321 18.88 1.66 0.47
C VAL A 321 19.90 2.09 1.52
N ALA A 322 21.16 1.68 1.39
CA ALA A 322 22.19 2.01 2.37
C ALA A 322 22.43 3.53 2.49
N GLU A 323 22.41 4.23 1.37
CA GLU A 323 22.60 5.69 1.31
C GLU A 323 21.39 6.43 1.89
N ARG A 324 20.17 5.96 1.56
CA ARG A 324 18.92 6.48 2.13
C ARG A 324 18.86 6.27 3.63
N THR A 325 19.25 5.09 4.12
CA THR A 325 19.35 4.80 5.56
C THR A 325 20.34 5.74 6.24
N ALA A 326 21.52 5.98 5.65
CA ALA A 326 22.52 6.88 6.21
C ALA A 326 22.02 8.33 6.32
N ILE A 327 21.40 8.85 5.25
CA ILE A 327 20.80 10.19 5.23
C ILE A 327 19.75 10.34 6.34
N LEU A 328 18.79 9.43 6.43
CA LEU A 328 17.71 9.50 7.43
C LEU A 328 18.23 9.33 8.86
N THR A 329 19.22 8.48 9.05
CA THR A 329 19.87 8.26 10.36
C THR A 329 20.56 9.54 10.85
N GLU A 330 21.22 10.28 9.97
CA GLU A 330 21.84 11.56 10.34
C GLU A 330 20.79 12.64 10.62
N LEU A 331 19.71 12.71 9.83
CA LEU A 331 18.63 13.69 9.99
C LEU A 331 17.81 13.45 11.28
N LEU A 332 17.60 12.20 11.69
CA LEU A 332 16.91 11.90 12.95
C LEU A 332 17.70 12.26 14.22
N ARG A 333 19.00 12.56 14.08
CA ARG A 333 19.84 13.08 15.16
C ARG A 333 19.83 14.60 15.24
N ASP A 334 19.19 15.26 14.27
CA ASP A 334 19.16 16.71 14.22
C ASP A 334 18.36 17.28 15.42
N PRO A 335 18.82 18.36 16.06
CA PRO A 335 18.11 18.94 17.20
C PRO A 335 16.79 19.62 16.81
N HIS A 336 16.51 19.83 15.52
CA HIS A 336 15.34 20.58 15.08
C HIS A 336 14.13 19.68 14.80
N PRO A 337 12.96 19.92 15.44
CA PRO A 337 11.79 19.04 15.33
C PRO A 337 11.21 18.87 13.93
N ASP A 338 11.28 19.90 13.08
CA ASP A 338 10.78 19.86 11.70
C ASP A 338 11.59 18.87 10.84
N ILE A 339 12.92 18.89 10.94
CA ILE A 339 13.79 17.92 10.25
C ILE A 339 13.53 16.50 10.75
N VAL A 340 13.43 16.32 12.07
CA VAL A 340 13.18 14.99 12.67
C VAL A 340 11.83 14.44 12.22
N GLN A 341 10.78 15.26 12.20
CA GLN A 341 9.45 14.86 11.77
C GLN A 341 9.45 14.39 10.30
N ASP A 342 10.07 15.14 9.41
CA ASP A 342 10.13 14.79 7.99
C ASP A 342 11.04 13.58 7.74
N ALA A 343 12.09 13.40 8.55
CA ALA A 343 12.91 12.19 8.54
C ALA A 343 12.17 10.94 9.05
N LEU A 344 11.28 11.08 10.04
CA LEU A 344 10.41 9.96 10.48
C LEU A 344 9.49 9.52 9.34
N PHE A 345 8.92 10.47 8.59
CA PHE A 345 8.09 10.17 7.43
C PHE A 345 8.89 9.45 6.34
N GLY A 346 10.09 9.96 6.00
CA GLY A 346 11.00 9.32 5.05
C GLY A 346 11.45 7.91 5.48
N ALA A 347 11.64 7.67 6.78
CA ALA A 347 11.95 6.35 7.31
C ALA A 347 10.85 5.32 7.03
N GLY A 348 9.57 5.73 7.10
CA GLY A 348 8.46 4.85 6.74
C GLY A 348 8.46 4.46 5.28
N HIS A 349 8.60 5.43 4.37
CA HIS A 349 8.70 5.15 2.95
C HIS A 349 9.86 4.22 2.58
N LEU A 350 10.98 4.33 3.29
CA LEU A 350 12.12 3.43 3.13
C LEU A 350 11.84 2.02 3.66
N ILE A 351 11.47 1.88 4.93
CA ILE A 351 11.35 0.60 5.64
C ILE A 351 10.21 -0.26 5.07
N GLU A 352 9.09 0.36 4.70
CA GLU A 352 7.90 -0.36 4.24
C GLU A 352 8.06 -1.00 2.86
N ARG A 353 8.93 -0.43 2.01
CA ARG A 353 9.10 -0.86 0.61
C ARG A 353 10.43 -1.57 0.34
N TRP A 354 11.44 -1.32 1.17
CA TRP A 354 12.79 -1.79 0.92
C TRP A 354 13.31 -2.65 2.07
N ARG A 355 14.15 -3.61 1.74
CA ARG A 355 14.89 -4.47 2.66
C ARG A 355 16.26 -3.82 2.89
N GLY A 356 16.73 -3.85 4.14
CA GLY A 356 18.01 -3.26 4.51
C GLY A 356 18.34 -3.47 5.99
N ASP A 357 19.55 -3.09 6.39
CA ASP A 357 19.91 -3.02 7.81
C ASP A 357 19.37 -1.72 8.41
N TYR A 358 18.31 -1.84 9.19
CA TYR A 358 17.62 -0.70 9.82
C TYR A 358 17.87 -0.61 11.32
N ARG A 359 18.84 -1.34 11.89
CA ARG A 359 18.98 -1.45 13.35
C ARG A 359 19.13 -0.10 14.05
N GLU A 360 20.06 0.72 13.57
CA GLU A 360 20.33 2.06 14.10
C GLU A 360 19.16 3.02 13.83
N LEU A 361 18.58 2.96 12.62
CA LEU A 361 17.43 3.76 12.23
C LEU A 361 16.22 3.51 13.15
N ILE A 362 15.91 2.24 13.43
CA ILE A 362 14.82 1.84 14.33
C ILE A 362 15.07 2.32 15.77
N GLN A 363 16.31 2.28 16.26
CA GLN A 363 16.66 2.83 17.57
C GLN A 363 16.42 4.34 17.64
N LEU A 364 16.81 5.08 16.59
CA LEU A 364 16.57 6.52 16.52
C LEU A 364 15.08 6.85 16.40
N VAL A 365 14.31 6.10 15.63
CA VAL A 365 12.84 6.24 15.57
C VAL A 365 12.23 6.04 16.96
N ALA A 366 12.61 4.97 17.67
CA ALA A 366 12.10 4.70 19.02
C ALA A 366 12.52 5.75 20.05
N ALA A 367 13.67 6.41 19.86
CA ALA A 367 14.08 7.53 20.70
C ALA A 367 13.17 8.77 20.55
N GLN A 368 12.38 8.86 19.47
CA GLN A 368 11.44 9.96 19.25
C GLN A 368 10.08 9.77 19.95
N LEU A 369 9.82 8.66 20.63
CA LEU A 369 8.56 8.45 21.35
C LEU A 369 8.34 9.52 22.45
N PRO A 370 7.13 10.10 22.60
CA PRO A 370 5.83 9.70 22.01
C PRO A 370 5.45 10.43 20.71
N ASN A 371 6.39 10.67 19.79
CA ASN A 371 6.04 11.25 18.49
C ASN A 371 5.05 10.34 17.73
N PRO A 372 3.90 10.85 17.25
CA PRO A 372 2.87 10.02 16.59
C PRO A 372 3.36 9.28 15.33
N TRP A 373 4.33 9.85 14.61
CA TRP A 373 4.91 9.21 13.43
C TRP A 373 5.82 8.03 13.79
N ALA A 374 6.61 8.19 14.86
CA ALA A 374 7.41 7.10 15.39
C ALA A 374 6.53 5.96 15.94
N GLU A 375 5.48 6.31 16.68
CA GLU A 375 4.47 5.38 17.17
C GLU A 375 3.82 4.58 16.05
N ARG A 376 3.33 5.27 15.00
CA ARG A 376 2.75 4.62 13.83
C ARG A 376 3.75 3.67 13.17
N GLY A 377 4.99 4.12 12.93
CA GLY A 377 5.99 3.29 12.27
C GLY A 377 6.29 1.99 13.04
N LEU A 378 6.56 2.11 14.35
CA LEU A 378 6.91 0.96 15.19
C LEU A 378 5.80 -0.08 15.30
N ASP A 379 4.53 0.33 15.26
CA ASP A 379 3.39 -0.60 15.24
C ASP A 379 3.33 -1.45 13.95
N HIS A 380 3.76 -0.88 12.82
CA HIS A 380 3.77 -1.56 11.53
C HIS A 380 5.07 -2.36 11.26
N TRP A 381 6.19 -1.96 11.89
CA TRP A 381 7.52 -2.54 11.64
C TRP A 381 7.98 -3.49 12.74
N VAL A 382 7.04 -4.05 13.49
CA VAL A 382 7.28 -4.85 14.70
C VAL A 382 8.44 -5.86 14.59
N PRO A 383 8.58 -6.68 13.53
CA PRO A 383 9.68 -7.64 13.45
C PRO A 383 11.07 -7.00 13.39
N LEU A 384 11.16 -5.74 12.99
CA LEU A 384 12.40 -4.95 12.96
C LEU A 384 12.68 -4.23 14.28
N CYS A 385 11.76 -4.24 15.25
CA CYS A 385 11.84 -3.45 16.48
C CYS A 385 12.80 -4.03 17.54
N ALA A 386 13.34 -5.24 17.36
CA ALA A 386 14.23 -5.88 18.34
C ALA A 386 15.40 -4.99 18.81
N PRO A 387 16.09 -4.22 17.94
CA PRO A 387 17.18 -3.32 18.34
C PRO A 387 16.74 -2.18 19.26
N ALA A 388 15.44 -1.82 19.24
CA ALA A 388 14.87 -0.74 20.04
C ALA A 388 14.19 -1.21 21.33
N ALA A 389 14.25 -2.51 21.67
CA ALA A 389 13.52 -3.08 22.81
C ALA A 389 13.75 -2.31 24.13
N ASP A 390 14.98 -1.86 24.39
CA ASP A 390 15.30 -1.07 25.58
C ASP A 390 14.65 0.32 25.59
N ALA A 391 14.62 1.00 24.45
CA ALA A 391 13.96 2.30 24.31
C ALA A 391 12.44 2.16 24.47
N LEU A 392 11.86 1.11 23.88
CA LEU A 392 10.42 0.80 24.02
C LEU A 392 10.05 0.49 25.47
N ALA A 393 10.88 -0.31 26.17
CA ALA A 393 10.66 -0.63 27.57
C ALA A 393 10.79 0.61 28.47
N ALA A 394 11.78 1.47 28.21
CA ALA A 394 11.95 2.72 28.94
C ALA A 394 10.82 3.73 28.70
N HIS A 395 10.22 3.73 27.50
CA HIS A 395 9.03 4.50 27.19
C HIS A 395 7.80 3.93 27.90
N LEU A 396 7.60 2.61 27.83
CA LEU A 396 6.49 1.91 28.49
C LEU A 396 6.48 2.13 30.00
N ALA A 397 7.64 2.15 30.65
CA ALA A 397 7.77 2.41 32.09
C ALA A 397 7.27 3.78 32.55
N ARG A 398 7.06 4.74 31.62
CA ARG A 398 6.55 6.09 31.91
C ARG A 398 5.04 6.23 31.68
N GLY A 399 4.39 5.24 31.10
CA GLY A 399 2.97 5.27 30.73
C GLY A 399 2.17 4.10 31.28
N ASP A 400 0.88 4.06 30.96
CA ASP A 400 -0.04 2.98 31.36
C ASP A 400 -0.16 1.86 30.30
N GLY A 401 0.65 1.94 29.24
CA GLY A 401 0.65 0.98 28.14
C GLY A 401 -0.53 1.12 27.17
N LEU A 402 -1.31 2.21 27.26
CA LEU A 402 -2.48 2.45 26.41
C LEU A 402 -2.35 3.74 25.60
N VAL A 403 -3.04 3.76 24.46
CA VAL A 403 -3.34 4.98 23.69
C VAL A 403 -4.82 5.26 23.83
N HIS A 404 -5.14 6.48 24.27
CA HIS A 404 -6.50 6.95 24.48
C HIS A 404 -6.95 7.75 23.26
N HIS A 405 -7.98 7.25 22.59
CA HIS A 405 -8.54 7.87 21.38
C HIS A 405 -9.62 8.88 21.74
N GLN A 406 -9.81 9.90 20.90
CA GLN A 406 -10.90 10.87 21.09
C GLN A 406 -12.28 10.22 20.97
N ILE A 407 -12.39 9.17 20.16
CA ILE A 407 -13.60 8.39 19.94
C ILE A 407 -13.24 6.90 20.06
N GLY A 408 -13.97 6.16 20.89
CA GLY A 408 -13.81 4.71 21.05
C GLY A 408 -12.97 4.28 22.26
N PRO A 409 -12.88 2.97 22.51
CA PRO A 409 -12.12 2.42 23.62
C PRO A 409 -10.61 2.60 23.42
N PRO A 410 -9.80 2.61 24.50
CA PRO A 410 -8.35 2.66 24.37
C PRO A 410 -7.79 1.43 23.64
N SER A 411 -6.64 1.60 23.00
CA SER A 411 -5.86 0.50 22.41
C SER A 411 -4.54 0.29 23.13
N LEU A 412 -3.89 -0.86 22.95
CA LEU A 412 -2.51 -1.06 23.40
C LEU A 412 -1.58 -0.04 22.73
N SER A 413 -0.61 0.48 23.47
CA SER A 413 0.37 1.39 22.89
C SER A 413 1.29 0.66 21.90
N PRO A 414 1.79 1.33 20.85
CA PRO A 414 2.73 0.73 19.90
C PRO A 414 3.97 0.11 20.57
N ALA A 415 4.49 0.76 21.62
CA ALA A 415 5.62 0.22 22.38
C ALA A 415 5.28 -1.11 23.07
N LEU A 416 4.11 -1.21 23.70
CA LEU A 416 3.65 -2.46 24.32
C LEU A 416 3.36 -3.53 23.24
N SER A 417 2.66 -3.17 22.16
CA SER A 417 2.36 -4.06 21.02
C SER A 417 3.63 -4.65 20.39
N ALA A 418 4.67 -3.84 20.22
CA ALA A 418 5.96 -4.26 19.69
C ALA A 418 6.67 -5.23 20.64
N LEU A 419 6.80 -4.91 21.94
CA LEU A 419 7.43 -5.78 22.93
C LEU A 419 6.69 -7.12 23.09
N ILE A 420 5.35 -7.11 23.14
CA ILE A 420 4.52 -8.33 23.15
C ILE A 420 4.83 -9.22 21.94
N SER A 421 4.94 -8.60 20.77
CA SER A 421 5.14 -9.33 19.53
C SER A 421 6.57 -9.88 19.38
N LEU A 422 7.55 -9.19 19.97
CA LEU A 422 8.92 -9.68 20.16
C LEU A 422 9.02 -10.78 21.23
N GLY A 423 8.00 -10.94 22.08
CA GLY A 423 8.05 -11.83 23.23
C GLY A 423 8.96 -11.32 24.34
N ASP A 424 9.19 -10.01 24.42
CA ASP A 424 10.03 -9.40 25.45
C ASP A 424 9.33 -9.48 26.81
N GLU A 425 9.98 -10.11 27.77
CA GLU A 425 9.47 -10.40 29.11
C GLU A 425 8.98 -9.15 29.86
N ARG A 426 9.57 -7.98 29.57
CA ARG A 426 9.20 -6.70 30.22
C ARG A 426 7.78 -6.23 29.87
N ALA A 427 7.17 -6.78 28.82
CA ALA A 427 5.78 -6.49 28.44
C ALA A 427 4.75 -7.36 29.18
N PHE A 428 5.16 -8.42 29.88
CA PHE A 428 4.24 -9.34 30.53
C PHE A 428 3.44 -8.68 31.66
N GLU A 429 4.11 -8.03 32.62
CA GLU A 429 3.43 -7.36 33.75
C GLU A 429 2.49 -6.22 33.31
N PRO A 430 2.90 -5.31 32.40
CA PRO A 430 1.98 -4.30 31.87
C PRO A 430 0.75 -4.90 31.18
N LEU A 431 0.92 -5.99 30.42
CA LEU A 431 -0.20 -6.66 29.76
C LEU A 431 -1.16 -7.31 30.78
N VAL A 432 -0.63 -7.96 31.82
CA VAL A 432 -1.46 -8.53 32.90
C VAL A 432 -2.28 -7.42 33.59
N ALA A 433 -1.64 -6.31 33.94
CA ALA A 433 -2.33 -5.17 34.56
C ALA A 433 -3.44 -4.57 33.68
N ILE A 434 -3.31 -4.65 32.35
CA ILE A 434 -4.38 -4.24 31.41
C ILE A 434 -5.49 -5.29 31.35
N VAL A 435 -5.15 -6.59 31.32
CA VAL A 435 -6.11 -7.69 31.27
C VAL A 435 -7.00 -7.76 32.52
N GLU A 436 -6.47 -7.34 33.67
CA GLU A 436 -7.20 -7.26 34.95
C GLU A 436 -8.22 -6.11 35.01
N ARG A 437 -8.15 -5.13 34.09
CA ARG A 437 -9.10 -4.02 34.05
C ARG A 437 -10.48 -4.50 33.60
N ALA A 438 -11.52 -3.96 34.22
CA ALA A 438 -12.91 -4.20 33.80
C ALA A 438 -13.16 -3.69 32.37
N GLU A 439 -12.65 -2.49 32.06
CA GLU A 439 -12.64 -1.94 30.69
C GLU A 439 -11.24 -2.10 30.09
N ARG A 440 -11.04 -3.22 29.38
CA ARG A 440 -9.77 -3.56 28.71
C ARG A 440 -9.89 -3.47 27.18
N PRO A 441 -8.82 -3.12 26.46
CA PRO A 441 -8.81 -3.12 25.00
C PRO A 441 -9.18 -4.48 24.41
N SER A 442 -9.92 -4.45 23.31
CA SER A 442 -10.19 -5.66 22.51
C SER A 442 -8.88 -6.29 22.07
N GLY A 443 -8.79 -7.62 22.12
CA GLY A 443 -7.59 -8.33 21.72
C GLY A 443 -6.53 -8.50 22.82
N ALA A 444 -6.63 -7.82 23.97
CA ALA A 444 -5.59 -7.85 25.00
C ALA A 444 -5.38 -9.26 25.61
N VAL A 445 -6.46 -9.98 25.90
CA VAL A 445 -6.40 -11.35 26.46
C VAL A 445 -5.65 -12.29 25.52
N GLN A 446 -5.97 -12.25 24.22
CA GLN A 446 -5.38 -13.11 23.19
C GLN A 446 -3.88 -12.86 23.02
N ARG A 447 -3.36 -11.68 23.42
CA ARG A 447 -1.93 -11.36 23.35
C ARG A 447 -1.11 -12.14 24.38
N LEU A 448 -1.71 -12.63 25.48
CA LEU A 448 -1.02 -13.46 26.49
C LEU A 448 -0.42 -14.74 25.88
N ARG A 449 -0.95 -15.21 24.75
CA ARG A 449 -0.40 -16.36 24.01
C ARG A 449 1.08 -16.22 23.62
N ARG A 450 1.61 -14.99 23.62
CA ARG A 450 3.02 -14.68 23.34
C ARG A 450 3.96 -15.01 24.50
N PHE A 451 3.43 -15.31 25.67
CA PHE A 451 4.19 -15.60 26.88
C PHE A 451 3.89 -17.01 27.44
N PRO A 452 4.03 -18.08 26.64
CA PRO A 452 3.69 -19.43 27.10
C PRO A 452 4.52 -19.91 28.30
N GLN A 453 5.67 -19.28 28.59
CA GLN A 453 6.46 -19.52 29.79
C GLN A 453 5.72 -19.19 31.10
N HIS A 454 4.67 -18.36 31.05
CA HIS A 454 3.84 -17.98 32.21
C HIS A 454 2.51 -18.74 32.28
N ALA A 455 2.45 -19.95 31.71
CA ALA A 455 1.22 -20.72 31.55
C ALA A 455 0.35 -20.82 32.81
N GLU A 456 0.94 -21.13 33.98
CA GLU A 456 0.20 -21.26 35.24
C GLU A 456 -0.44 -19.94 35.67
N ARG A 457 0.32 -18.84 35.63
CA ARG A 457 -0.19 -17.52 36.00
C ARG A 457 -1.24 -17.00 35.02
N ILE A 458 -1.05 -17.24 33.72
CA ILE A 458 -2.05 -16.88 32.69
C ILE A 458 -3.34 -17.67 32.93
N LEU A 459 -3.24 -18.97 33.25
CA LEU A 459 -4.40 -19.79 33.56
C LEU A 459 -5.16 -19.25 34.77
N ASP A 460 -4.47 -19.00 35.89
CA ASP A 460 -5.09 -18.50 37.11
C ASP A 460 -5.77 -17.14 36.90
N LEU A 461 -5.08 -16.22 36.22
CA LEU A 461 -5.61 -14.90 35.85
C LEU A 461 -6.90 -15.03 35.05
N LEU A 462 -6.89 -15.85 33.98
CA LEU A 462 -8.01 -15.93 33.06
C LEU A 462 -9.19 -16.71 33.64
N LEU A 463 -8.94 -17.72 34.48
CA LEU A 463 -10.00 -18.42 35.22
C LEU A 463 -10.70 -17.52 36.23
N ALA A 464 -9.98 -16.58 36.85
CA ALA A 464 -10.55 -15.58 37.76
C ALA A 464 -11.22 -14.39 37.04
N SER A 465 -10.89 -14.16 35.76
CA SER A 465 -11.45 -13.06 34.97
C SER A 465 -12.84 -13.36 34.38
N ASP A 466 -13.45 -12.37 33.75
CA ASP A 466 -14.69 -12.47 32.95
C ASP A 466 -14.44 -12.75 31.44
N ALA A 467 -13.21 -13.13 31.07
CA ALA A 467 -12.85 -13.35 29.66
C ALA A 467 -13.81 -14.29 28.92
N ALA A 468 -14.14 -13.91 27.68
CA ALA A 468 -14.99 -14.69 26.81
C ALA A 468 -14.33 -16.05 26.47
N PRO A 469 -15.11 -17.12 26.26
CA PRO A 469 -14.58 -18.44 25.90
C PRO A 469 -13.63 -18.45 24.69
N ASP A 470 -13.89 -17.62 23.68
CA ASP A 470 -13.04 -17.50 22.48
C ASP A 470 -11.67 -16.86 22.79
N ASP A 471 -11.66 -15.89 23.69
CA ASP A 471 -10.44 -15.19 24.11
C ASP A 471 -9.58 -16.12 24.97
N LEU A 472 -10.23 -16.86 25.88
CA LEU A 472 -9.62 -17.93 26.68
C LEU A 472 -8.95 -18.97 25.80
N ALA A 473 -9.66 -19.50 24.80
CA ALA A 473 -9.12 -20.49 23.87
C ALA A 473 -7.85 -19.94 23.18
N THR A 474 -7.94 -18.74 22.61
CA THR A 474 -6.83 -18.14 21.87
C THR A 474 -5.61 -17.84 22.76
N ALA A 475 -5.83 -17.35 23.99
CA ALA A 475 -4.76 -17.02 24.92
C ALA A 475 -4.07 -18.27 25.48
N LEU A 476 -4.84 -19.30 25.82
CA LEU A 476 -4.35 -20.49 26.52
C LEU A 476 -3.86 -21.61 25.60
N GLY A 477 -4.19 -21.58 24.30
CA GLY A 477 -3.76 -22.61 23.35
C GLY A 477 -2.25 -22.87 23.38
N THR A 478 -1.43 -21.81 23.46
CA THR A 478 0.05 -21.94 23.49
C THR A 478 0.59 -22.41 24.84
N CYS A 479 -0.23 -22.44 25.90
CA CYS A 479 0.12 -23.01 27.21
C CYS A 479 0.02 -24.55 27.23
N GLY A 480 -0.58 -25.15 26.19
CA GLY A 480 -0.67 -26.60 26.03
C GLY A 480 -1.40 -27.29 27.18
N ALA A 481 -0.88 -28.43 27.63
CA ALA A 481 -1.52 -29.28 28.64
C ALA A 481 -1.75 -28.58 30.00
N ALA A 482 -1.00 -27.53 30.32
CA ALA A 482 -1.20 -26.76 31.54
C ALA A 482 -2.59 -26.11 31.57
N ALA A 483 -3.16 -25.74 30.42
CA ALA A 483 -4.44 -25.07 30.31
C ALA A 483 -5.68 -25.99 30.33
N ARG A 484 -5.50 -27.31 30.51
CA ARG A 484 -6.61 -28.28 30.59
C ARG A 484 -7.72 -27.89 31.58
N PRO A 485 -7.44 -27.32 32.76
CA PRO A 485 -8.49 -26.88 33.69
C PRO A 485 -9.47 -25.84 33.11
N ALA A 486 -9.07 -25.10 32.07
CA ALA A 486 -9.94 -24.11 31.41
C ALA A 486 -10.86 -24.69 30.33
N VAL A 487 -10.65 -25.95 29.91
CA VAL A 487 -11.45 -26.58 28.83
C VAL A 487 -12.96 -26.53 29.09
N PRO A 488 -13.49 -26.83 30.29
CA PRO A 488 -14.94 -26.71 30.55
C PRO A 488 -15.48 -25.30 30.29
N ARG A 489 -14.71 -24.26 30.63
CA ARG A 489 -15.10 -22.87 30.42
C ARG A 489 -15.01 -22.49 28.94
N ILE A 490 -13.98 -22.94 28.22
CA ILE A 490 -13.87 -22.76 26.76
C ILE A 490 -15.06 -23.41 26.05
N LEU A 491 -15.47 -24.61 26.47
CA LEU A 491 -16.59 -25.36 25.90
C LEU A 491 -17.97 -24.86 26.35
N SER A 492 -18.05 -23.80 27.16
CA SER A 492 -19.32 -23.14 27.47
C SER A 492 -19.91 -22.37 26.28
N ALA A 493 -19.12 -22.17 25.22
CA ALA A 493 -19.56 -21.64 23.94
C ALA A 493 -19.31 -22.65 22.79
N PRO A 494 -20.02 -22.52 21.66
CA PRO A 494 -19.79 -23.37 20.50
C PRO A 494 -18.36 -23.23 19.96
N VAL A 495 -17.70 -24.36 19.73
CA VAL A 495 -16.36 -24.40 19.13
C VAL A 495 -16.45 -24.04 17.64
N ARG A 496 -15.75 -22.97 17.26
CA ARG A 496 -15.64 -22.49 15.87
C ARG A 496 -14.29 -22.84 15.25
N SER A 497 -14.19 -22.67 13.94
CA SER A 497 -12.99 -22.97 13.16
C SER A 497 -11.71 -22.31 13.68
N TRP A 498 -11.79 -21.11 14.26
CA TRP A 498 -10.64 -20.41 14.87
C TRP A 498 -10.24 -20.94 16.26
N ASN A 499 -11.17 -21.55 17.01
CA ASN A 499 -10.90 -22.11 18.35
C ASN A 499 -10.31 -23.53 18.30
N VAL A 500 -10.56 -24.25 17.20
CA VAL A 500 -10.18 -25.66 17.05
C VAL A 500 -8.69 -25.90 17.28
N GLN A 501 -7.81 -25.06 16.73
CA GLN A 501 -6.37 -25.22 16.89
C GLN A 501 -5.94 -25.08 18.35
N ALA A 502 -6.52 -24.11 19.08
CA ALA A 502 -6.20 -23.91 20.48
C ALA A 502 -6.62 -25.12 21.34
N LEU A 503 -7.83 -25.64 21.13
CA LEU A 503 -8.30 -26.85 21.82
C LEU A 503 -7.41 -28.06 21.53
N ALA A 504 -6.98 -28.22 20.28
CA ALA A 504 -6.06 -29.29 19.90
C ALA A 504 -4.69 -29.15 20.59
N GLN A 505 -4.19 -27.92 20.78
CA GLN A 505 -2.92 -27.66 21.49
C GLN A 505 -3.03 -27.94 23.00
N ILE A 506 -4.17 -27.62 23.63
CA ILE A 506 -4.42 -27.94 25.05
C ILE A 506 -4.50 -29.45 25.25
N GLY A 507 -5.22 -30.13 24.35
CA GLY A 507 -5.39 -31.58 24.35
C GLY A 507 -6.10 -32.13 25.59
N GLY A 508 -6.04 -33.45 25.76
CA GLY A 508 -6.79 -34.18 26.78
C GLY A 508 -8.17 -34.63 26.28
N ASP A 509 -8.74 -35.62 26.97
CA ASP A 509 -9.90 -36.38 26.48
C ASP A 509 -11.10 -35.48 26.17
N GLN A 510 -11.42 -34.55 27.07
CA GLN A 510 -12.54 -33.61 26.89
C GLN A 510 -12.37 -32.70 25.67
N ALA A 511 -11.15 -32.21 25.40
CA ALA A 511 -10.89 -31.38 24.23
C ALA A 511 -10.98 -32.21 22.94
N ILE A 512 -10.44 -33.44 22.95
CA ILE A 512 -10.50 -34.35 21.81
C ILE A 512 -11.96 -34.76 21.51
N ASP A 513 -12.77 -35.05 22.53
CA ASP A 513 -14.19 -35.38 22.35
C ASP A 513 -15.00 -34.20 21.81
N ALA A 514 -14.68 -32.98 22.23
CA ALA A 514 -15.26 -31.77 21.63
C ALA A 514 -14.90 -31.64 20.15
N LEU A 515 -13.63 -31.89 19.77
CA LEU A 515 -13.21 -31.89 18.37
C LEU A 515 -13.93 -32.96 17.54
N ARG A 516 -14.14 -34.17 18.08
CA ARG A 516 -14.91 -35.24 17.41
C ARG A 516 -16.38 -34.83 17.21
N THR A 517 -16.94 -34.10 18.17
CA THR A 517 -18.30 -33.55 18.05
C THR A 517 -18.37 -32.51 16.94
N VAL A 518 -17.40 -31.59 16.88
CA VAL A 518 -17.30 -30.57 15.82
C VAL A 518 -17.09 -31.19 14.45
N LEU A 519 -16.28 -32.25 14.35
CA LEU A 519 -16.04 -33.00 13.11
C LEU A 519 -17.34 -33.49 12.46
N ARG A 520 -18.30 -33.93 13.27
CA ARG A 520 -19.61 -34.46 12.84
C ARG A 520 -20.69 -33.39 12.73
N GLY A 521 -20.35 -32.13 13.01
CA GLY A 521 -21.27 -31.00 12.94
C GLY A 521 -21.60 -30.60 11.50
N ALA A 522 -22.69 -29.83 11.34
CA ALA A 522 -23.12 -29.33 10.05
C ALA A 522 -22.29 -28.13 9.53
N ASP A 523 -21.55 -27.45 10.41
CA ASP A 523 -20.71 -26.31 10.04
C ASP A 523 -19.42 -26.78 9.36
N VAL A 524 -19.40 -26.71 8.03
CA VAL A 524 -18.29 -27.20 7.20
C VAL A 524 -16.93 -26.59 7.59
N PRO A 525 -16.79 -25.26 7.81
CA PRO A 525 -15.50 -24.67 8.20
C PRO A 525 -14.96 -25.22 9.52
N SER A 526 -15.80 -25.41 10.53
CA SER A 526 -15.38 -25.97 11.81
C SER A 526 -15.10 -27.47 11.71
N ALA A 527 -15.90 -28.23 10.96
CA ALA A 527 -15.68 -29.65 10.72
C ALA A 527 -14.34 -29.91 10.01
N VAL A 528 -14.04 -29.16 8.94
CA VAL A 528 -12.75 -29.20 8.24
C VAL A 528 -11.59 -28.82 9.17
N ALA A 529 -11.79 -27.79 10.02
CA ALA A 529 -10.78 -27.41 10.98
C ALA A 529 -10.48 -28.55 11.96
N ALA A 530 -11.52 -29.15 12.55
CA ALA A 530 -11.40 -30.25 13.51
C ALA A 530 -10.78 -31.50 12.87
N ALA A 531 -11.17 -31.82 11.63
CA ALA A 531 -10.60 -32.92 10.86
C ALA A 531 -9.08 -32.78 10.70
N GLY A 532 -8.60 -31.58 10.37
CA GLY A 532 -7.16 -31.31 10.23
C GLY A 532 -6.36 -31.51 11.53
N GLU A 533 -6.95 -31.21 12.68
CA GLU A 533 -6.31 -31.42 13.99
C GLU A 533 -6.38 -32.90 14.42
N LEU A 534 -7.55 -33.52 14.35
CA LEU A 534 -7.76 -34.92 14.75
C LEU A 534 -6.94 -35.89 13.91
N ALA A 535 -6.83 -35.65 12.60
CA ALA A 535 -5.99 -36.48 11.73
C ALA A 535 -4.50 -36.43 12.14
N ARG A 536 -4.02 -35.34 12.75
CA ARG A 536 -2.66 -35.23 13.30
C ARG A 536 -2.52 -35.85 14.69
N LEU A 537 -3.57 -35.79 15.51
CA LEU A 537 -3.54 -36.27 16.90
C LEU A 537 -3.75 -37.79 17.02
N GLU A 538 -4.66 -38.37 16.24
CA GLU A 538 -5.08 -39.77 16.44
C GLU A 538 -5.14 -40.63 15.17
N SER A 539 -4.58 -40.18 14.04
CA SER A 539 -4.64 -40.91 12.75
C SER A 539 -6.06 -41.35 12.36
N SER A 540 -7.05 -40.48 12.56
CA SER A 540 -8.48 -40.76 12.31
C SER A 540 -8.82 -40.87 10.82
N SER A 541 -9.39 -42.00 10.40
CA SER A 541 -9.90 -42.20 9.04
C SER A 541 -11.11 -41.33 8.72
N GLU A 542 -12.01 -41.16 9.69
CA GLU A 542 -13.19 -40.27 9.60
C GLU A 542 -12.76 -38.83 9.29
N ALA A 543 -11.70 -38.35 9.96
CA ALA A 543 -11.14 -37.03 9.70
C ALA A 543 -10.57 -36.90 8.28
N ILE A 544 -9.87 -37.92 7.78
CA ILE A 544 -9.34 -37.93 6.40
C ILE A 544 -10.48 -37.94 5.37
N GLU A 545 -11.59 -38.63 5.65
CA GLU A 545 -12.77 -38.64 4.79
C GLU A 545 -13.43 -37.26 4.69
N VAL A 546 -13.61 -36.56 5.82
CA VAL A 546 -14.15 -35.19 5.86
C VAL A 546 -13.25 -34.23 5.08
N LEU A 547 -11.93 -34.27 5.29
CA LEU A 547 -10.99 -33.45 4.50
C LEU A 547 -11.09 -33.77 3.00
N GLY A 548 -11.24 -35.06 2.65
CA GLY A 548 -11.36 -35.54 1.28
C GLY A 548 -12.67 -35.16 0.58
N ALA A 549 -13.75 -34.90 1.33
CA ALA A 549 -15.02 -34.42 0.80
C ALA A 549 -14.98 -32.92 0.48
N HIS A 550 -14.19 -32.14 1.23
CA HIS A 550 -14.16 -30.67 1.17
C HIS A 550 -12.84 -30.11 0.62
N LEU A 551 -12.14 -30.83 -0.26
CA LEU A 551 -10.83 -30.41 -0.81
C LEU A 551 -10.86 -29.07 -1.56
N LYS A 552 -12.02 -28.65 -2.07
CA LYS A 552 -12.19 -27.36 -2.76
C LYS A 552 -12.49 -26.20 -1.81
N GLU A 553 -12.85 -26.48 -0.56
CA GLU A 553 -13.11 -25.44 0.42
C GLU A 553 -11.81 -24.68 0.77
N PRO A 554 -11.88 -23.34 0.93
CA PRO A 554 -10.73 -22.55 1.34
C PRO A 554 -10.11 -23.08 2.64
N GLY A 555 -8.81 -23.31 2.63
CA GLY A 555 -8.05 -23.75 3.82
C GLY A 555 -7.99 -25.26 4.06
N THR A 556 -8.73 -26.10 3.32
CA THR A 556 -8.69 -27.57 3.48
C THR A 556 -7.36 -28.18 3.04
N LEU A 557 -6.90 -27.88 1.82
CA LEU A 557 -5.65 -28.42 1.28
C LEU A 557 -4.42 -28.17 2.17
N PRO A 558 -4.25 -26.96 2.76
CA PRO A 558 -3.26 -26.74 3.80
C PRO A 558 -3.31 -27.70 4.98
N LYS A 559 -4.50 -28.00 5.48
CA LYS A 559 -4.70 -28.93 6.60
C LYS A 559 -4.33 -30.34 6.19
N VAL A 560 -4.72 -30.77 4.99
CA VAL A 560 -4.29 -32.05 4.41
C VAL A 560 -2.77 -32.12 4.31
N ALA A 561 -2.11 -31.06 3.81
CA ALA A 561 -0.65 -31.00 3.73
C ALA A 561 0.02 -31.11 5.11
N ALA A 562 -0.58 -30.51 6.15
CA ALA A 562 -0.09 -30.59 7.53
C ALA A 562 -0.26 -31.99 8.16
N VAL A 563 -1.26 -32.78 7.72
CA VAL A 563 -1.41 -34.20 8.11
C VAL A 563 -0.28 -35.06 7.53
N GLY A 564 0.24 -34.70 6.36
CA GLY A 564 1.38 -35.38 5.75
C GLY A 564 1.04 -36.79 5.22
N PRO A 565 1.96 -37.77 5.27
CA PRO A 565 1.79 -39.08 4.63
C PRO A 565 0.54 -39.87 5.05
N ALA A 566 -0.01 -39.64 6.24
CA ALA A 566 -1.24 -40.30 6.69
C ALA A 566 -2.45 -39.98 5.79
N ALA A 567 -2.45 -38.85 5.08
CA ALA A 567 -3.49 -38.46 4.14
C ALA A 567 -3.23 -38.92 2.68
N ALA A 568 -2.27 -39.82 2.44
CA ALA A 568 -1.87 -40.24 1.09
C ALA A 568 -3.01 -40.82 0.24
N SER A 569 -4.07 -41.38 0.87
CA SER A 569 -5.28 -41.85 0.18
C SER A 569 -5.99 -40.76 -0.63
N LEU A 570 -5.78 -39.48 -0.30
CA LEU A 570 -6.38 -38.33 -0.99
C LEU A 570 -5.61 -37.90 -2.25
N LEU A 571 -4.38 -38.41 -2.48
CA LEU A 571 -3.53 -38.01 -3.62
C LEU A 571 -4.23 -38.06 -4.98
N PRO A 572 -5.03 -39.09 -5.34
CA PRO A 572 -5.70 -39.12 -6.63
C PRO A 572 -6.67 -37.95 -6.85
N LYS A 573 -7.36 -37.49 -5.80
CA LYS A 573 -8.25 -36.33 -5.86
C LYS A 573 -7.44 -35.03 -5.94
N ILE A 574 -6.39 -34.89 -5.11
CA ILE A 574 -5.54 -33.69 -5.05
C ILE A 574 -4.81 -33.45 -6.38
N ARG A 575 -4.32 -34.51 -7.04
CA ARG A 575 -3.64 -34.41 -8.35
C ARG A 575 -4.51 -33.77 -9.42
N ARG A 576 -5.84 -33.93 -9.36
CA ARG A 576 -6.77 -33.28 -10.30
C ARG A 576 -6.84 -31.76 -10.08
N LEU A 577 -6.59 -31.29 -8.86
CA LEU A 577 -6.64 -29.87 -8.50
C LEU A 577 -5.39 -29.09 -8.92
N LEU A 578 -4.29 -29.78 -9.29
CA LEU A 578 -3.08 -29.13 -9.83
C LEU A 578 -3.37 -28.33 -11.11
N LYS A 579 -4.37 -28.75 -11.89
CA LYS A 579 -4.80 -28.12 -13.14
C LYS A 579 -6.10 -27.30 -12.99
N SER A 580 -6.46 -26.93 -11.76
CA SER A 580 -7.64 -26.11 -11.52
C SER A 580 -7.53 -24.78 -12.29
N PRO A 581 -8.59 -24.31 -12.97
CA PRO A 581 -8.57 -23.07 -13.77
C PRO A 581 -8.54 -21.79 -12.90
N ASP A 582 -8.08 -21.89 -11.66
CA ASP A 582 -8.03 -20.80 -10.68
C ASP A 582 -7.02 -19.72 -11.13
N LYS A 583 -7.56 -18.56 -11.53
CA LYS A 583 -6.76 -17.40 -11.95
C LYS A 583 -5.82 -16.90 -10.85
N THR A 584 -6.22 -17.00 -9.59
CA THR A 584 -5.41 -16.58 -8.43
C THR A 584 -4.32 -17.60 -8.07
N ARG A 585 -4.34 -18.80 -8.66
CA ARG A 585 -3.41 -19.91 -8.44
C ARG A 585 -3.38 -20.50 -7.03
N TRP A 586 -4.20 -20.01 -6.09
CA TRP A 586 -4.22 -20.51 -4.70
C TRP A 586 -4.52 -22.00 -4.62
N THR A 587 -5.48 -22.48 -5.39
CA THR A 587 -5.90 -23.88 -5.39
C THR A 587 -4.77 -24.79 -5.90
N SER A 588 -4.16 -24.45 -7.04
CA SER A 588 -3.06 -25.23 -7.63
C SER A 588 -1.82 -25.24 -6.74
N VAL A 589 -1.49 -24.10 -6.11
CA VAL A 589 -0.36 -24.01 -5.16
C VAL A 589 -0.60 -24.88 -3.93
N ASN A 590 -1.77 -24.77 -3.30
CA ASN A 590 -2.09 -25.57 -2.13
C ASN A 590 -2.15 -27.07 -2.45
N ALA A 591 -2.64 -27.44 -3.63
CA ALA A 591 -2.62 -28.83 -4.10
C ALA A 591 -1.18 -29.33 -4.30
N ALA A 592 -0.30 -28.53 -4.88
CA ALA A 592 1.10 -28.89 -5.08
C ALA A 592 1.86 -29.04 -3.76
N ILE A 593 1.62 -28.14 -2.79
CA ILE A 593 2.14 -28.28 -1.43
C ILE A 593 1.66 -29.58 -0.79
N ALA A 594 0.37 -29.93 -0.95
CA ALA A 594 -0.16 -31.19 -0.43
C ALA A 594 0.48 -32.41 -1.11
N VAL A 595 0.66 -32.42 -2.44
CA VAL A 595 1.39 -33.48 -3.15
C VAL A 595 2.80 -33.66 -2.60
N TRP A 596 3.53 -32.56 -2.43
CA TRP A 596 4.88 -32.58 -1.85
C TRP A 596 4.89 -33.15 -0.43
N ARG A 597 3.99 -32.70 0.45
CA ARG A 597 3.97 -33.13 1.85
C ARG A 597 3.48 -34.56 2.07
N LEU A 598 2.59 -35.05 1.21
CA LEU A 598 2.04 -36.40 1.32
C LEU A 598 2.97 -37.46 0.70
N ALA A 599 3.63 -37.15 -0.43
CA ALA A 599 4.34 -38.14 -1.23
C ALA A 599 5.82 -37.84 -1.48
N GLY A 600 6.31 -36.62 -1.20
CA GLY A 600 7.66 -36.19 -1.58
C GLY A 600 7.86 -36.06 -3.09
N ASP A 601 6.78 -35.96 -3.87
CA ASP A 601 6.81 -35.92 -5.34
C ASP A 601 7.11 -34.48 -5.82
N ALA A 602 8.40 -34.14 -5.82
CA ALA A 602 8.88 -32.82 -6.24
C ALA A 602 8.62 -32.54 -7.73
N GLU A 603 8.76 -33.55 -8.59
CA GLU A 603 8.57 -33.40 -10.04
C GLU A 603 7.13 -32.98 -10.36
N LEU A 604 6.14 -33.60 -9.71
CA LEU A 604 4.74 -33.28 -9.93
C LEU A 604 4.32 -31.95 -9.30
N ALA A 605 4.88 -31.58 -8.15
CA ALA A 605 4.52 -30.35 -7.45
C ALA A 605 5.12 -29.09 -8.09
N THR A 606 6.37 -29.16 -8.58
CA THR A 606 7.16 -28.00 -9.01
C THR A 606 6.45 -27.10 -10.03
N PRO A 607 5.83 -27.59 -11.12
CA PRO A 607 5.25 -26.72 -12.15
C PRO A 607 4.18 -25.77 -11.61
N ALA A 608 3.30 -26.26 -10.73
CA ALA A 608 2.24 -25.45 -10.13
C ALA A 608 2.77 -24.45 -9.09
N LEU A 609 3.83 -24.81 -8.36
CA LEU A 609 4.49 -23.91 -7.40
C LEU A 609 5.22 -22.77 -8.14
N VAL A 610 5.95 -23.08 -9.21
CA VAL A 610 6.64 -22.07 -10.04
C VAL A 610 5.62 -21.14 -10.71
N ALA A 611 4.54 -21.69 -11.28
CA ALA A 611 3.48 -20.89 -11.88
C ALA A 611 2.79 -19.97 -10.86
N GLY A 612 2.55 -20.48 -9.64
CA GLY A 612 2.00 -19.67 -8.53
C GLY A 612 2.94 -18.55 -8.11
N TRP A 613 4.23 -18.86 -7.93
CA TRP A 613 5.27 -17.90 -7.56
C TRP A 613 5.36 -16.69 -8.51
N GLN A 614 5.24 -16.97 -9.81
CA GLN A 614 5.31 -15.97 -10.88
C GLN A 614 4.01 -15.17 -11.03
N ALA A 615 2.85 -15.83 -10.95
CA ALA A 615 1.56 -15.22 -11.24
C ALA A 615 0.91 -14.52 -10.03
N ASN A 616 1.28 -14.86 -8.80
CA ASN A 616 0.68 -14.29 -7.59
C ASN A 616 1.70 -14.23 -6.44
N GLU A 617 2.17 -13.02 -6.14
CA GLU A 617 3.15 -12.76 -5.09
C GLU A 617 2.68 -13.15 -3.68
N HIS A 618 1.38 -13.09 -3.40
CA HIS A 618 0.84 -13.50 -2.10
C HIS A 618 1.00 -15.00 -1.83
N THR A 619 1.24 -15.81 -2.88
CA THR A 619 1.53 -17.24 -2.72
C THR A 619 2.98 -17.51 -2.29
N ARG A 620 3.92 -16.57 -2.51
CA ARG A 620 5.36 -16.77 -2.28
C ARG A 620 5.68 -17.17 -0.85
N ARG A 621 5.11 -16.46 0.13
CA ARG A 621 5.30 -16.76 1.57
C ARG A 621 4.93 -18.22 1.87
N ARG A 622 3.78 -18.65 1.36
CA ARG A 622 3.29 -20.01 1.59
C ARG A 622 4.17 -21.06 0.91
N ILE A 623 4.63 -20.80 -0.31
CA ILE A 623 5.54 -21.69 -1.04
C ILE A 623 6.86 -21.82 -0.28
N ALA A 624 7.45 -20.70 0.17
CA ALA A 624 8.70 -20.70 0.93
C ALA A 624 8.58 -21.47 2.25
N GLU A 625 7.49 -21.29 3.00
CA GLU A 625 7.24 -21.98 4.27
C GLU A 625 6.97 -23.48 4.09
N GLN A 626 6.14 -23.85 3.10
CA GLN A 626 5.53 -25.17 3.06
C GLN A 626 6.12 -26.10 1.99
N ALA A 627 6.83 -25.58 0.99
CA ALA A 627 7.49 -26.36 -0.05
C ALA A 627 9.03 -26.37 0.07
N ALA A 628 9.55 -26.03 1.26
CA ALA A 628 10.97 -26.10 1.56
C ALA A 628 11.56 -27.50 1.26
N GLY A 629 12.77 -27.52 0.70
CA GLY A 629 13.49 -28.74 0.34
C GLY A 629 13.28 -29.25 -1.09
N ILE A 630 12.41 -28.63 -1.90
CA ILE A 630 12.34 -28.88 -3.35
C ILE A 630 13.50 -28.14 -4.04
N PRO A 631 14.47 -28.83 -4.67
CA PRO A 631 15.66 -28.19 -5.24
C PRO A 631 15.34 -27.14 -6.32
N ALA A 632 14.32 -27.40 -7.15
CA ALA A 632 13.92 -26.52 -8.24
C ALA A 632 13.41 -25.15 -7.79
N LEU A 633 13.01 -24.99 -6.52
CA LEU A 633 12.57 -23.69 -5.98
C LEU A 633 13.74 -22.83 -5.47
N THR A 634 14.93 -23.40 -5.28
CA THR A 634 16.07 -22.67 -4.70
C THR A 634 16.46 -21.44 -5.54
N PRO A 635 16.56 -21.50 -6.88
CA PRO A 635 16.90 -20.32 -7.66
C PRO A 635 15.86 -19.19 -7.54
N LEU A 636 14.59 -19.53 -7.34
CA LEU A 636 13.53 -18.53 -7.10
C LEU A 636 13.71 -17.84 -5.74
N PHE A 637 14.06 -18.61 -4.71
CA PHE A 637 14.33 -18.09 -3.37
C PHE A 637 15.58 -17.21 -3.35
N GLU A 638 16.66 -17.62 -4.03
CA GLU A 638 17.89 -16.83 -4.16
C GLU A 638 17.65 -15.52 -4.91
N ALA A 639 16.92 -15.57 -6.04
CA ALA A 639 16.57 -14.37 -6.79
C ALA A 639 15.69 -13.39 -5.98
N GLU A 640 14.73 -13.92 -5.21
CA GLU A 640 13.89 -13.11 -4.34
C GLU A 640 14.67 -12.52 -3.18
N LEU A 641 15.55 -13.28 -2.51
CA LEU A 641 16.41 -12.76 -1.44
C LEU A 641 17.42 -11.71 -1.93
N ALA A 642 17.84 -11.79 -3.20
CA ALA A 642 18.71 -10.78 -3.81
C ALA A 642 17.98 -9.45 -4.08
N SER A 643 16.64 -9.44 -4.11
CA SER A 643 15.87 -8.21 -4.24
C SER A 643 15.95 -7.38 -2.97
N VAL A 644 16.38 -6.12 -3.12
CA VAL A 644 16.29 -5.09 -2.07
C VAL A 644 14.88 -4.51 -1.94
N LYS A 645 13.98 -4.77 -2.89
CA LYS A 645 12.57 -4.37 -2.81
C LYS A 645 11.77 -5.49 -2.15
N ARG A 646 10.91 -5.13 -1.18
CA ARG A 646 10.02 -6.08 -0.49
C ARG A 646 8.95 -6.61 -1.47
N ALA A 647 8.51 -7.85 -1.25
CA ALA A 647 7.45 -8.45 -2.07
C ALA A 647 6.10 -7.78 -1.78
N GLY A 648 5.20 -7.67 -2.78
CA GLY A 648 3.89 -7.05 -2.56
C GLY A 648 3.93 -5.54 -2.38
N THR A 649 4.95 -4.88 -2.92
CA THR A 649 5.12 -3.44 -2.78
C THR A 649 5.07 -2.77 -4.16
N ASP A 650 4.03 -1.98 -4.39
CA ASP A 650 3.96 -0.98 -5.45
C ASP A 650 3.85 0.43 -4.82
N GLU A 651 3.76 1.46 -5.65
CA GLU A 651 3.72 2.85 -5.17
C GLU A 651 2.44 3.16 -4.39
N PHE A 652 1.33 2.48 -4.71
CA PHE A 652 -0.03 2.73 -4.21
C PHE A 652 -0.53 1.67 -3.22
N SER A 653 0.17 0.55 -3.08
CA SER A 653 -0.16 -0.55 -2.17
C SER A 653 0.26 -0.19 -0.75
N PHE A 654 -0.69 -0.22 0.18
CA PHE A 654 -0.41 -0.12 1.61
C PHE A 654 -1.04 -1.32 2.32
N SER A 655 -0.24 -2.01 3.13
CA SER A 655 -0.73 -3.04 4.04
C SER A 655 -0.01 -2.95 5.37
N THR A 656 -0.78 -3.00 6.45
CA THR A 656 -0.25 -2.94 7.81
C THR A 656 0.60 -4.17 8.17
N SER A 657 0.48 -5.27 7.41
CA SER A 657 1.26 -6.50 7.62
C SER A 657 2.44 -6.66 6.65
N GLN A 658 2.64 -5.74 5.71
CA GLN A 658 3.58 -5.89 4.58
C GLN A 658 5.01 -6.19 5.05
N VAL A 659 5.55 -5.38 5.97
CA VAL A 659 6.88 -5.61 6.55
C VAL A 659 6.93 -6.96 7.25
N ALA A 660 5.92 -7.28 8.06
CA ALA A 660 5.93 -8.52 8.83
C ALA A 660 5.80 -9.79 8.00
N ASP A 661 5.05 -9.74 6.90
CA ASP A 661 4.89 -10.86 5.98
C ASP A 661 6.13 -11.04 5.10
N ASP A 662 6.79 -9.95 4.71
CA ASP A 662 8.06 -9.99 3.97
C ASP A 662 9.22 -10.51 4.82
N GLU A 663 9.36 -10.06 6.08
CA GLU A 663 10.38 -10.59 7.01
C GLU A 663 10.21 -12.10 7.22
N LYS A 664 8.96 -12.60 7.38
CA LYS A 664 8.69 -14.05 7.47
C LYS A 664 9.01 -14.81 6.18
N LEU A 665 8.75 -14.19 5.02
CA LEU A 665 9.09 -14.77 3.73
C LEU A 665 10.62 -14.94 3.61
N GLN A 666 11.39 -13.89 3.91
CA GLN A 666 12.86 -13.91 3.91
C GLN A 666 13.41 -15.01 4.84
N ASP A 667 12.92 -15.06 6.07
CA ASP A 667 13.25 -16.08 7.05
C ASP A 667 13.01 -17.51 6.53
N SER A 668 11.87 -17.72 5.89
CA SER A 668 11.48 -19.04 5.38
C SER A 668 12.33 -19.49 4.21
N MET A 669 12.65 -18.57 3.29
CA MET A 669 13.57 -18.83 2.18
C MET A 669 14.98 -19.15 2.67
N THR A 670 15.51 -18.35 3.59
CA THR A 670 16.84 -18.54 4.19
C THR A 670 16.94 -19.90 4.89
N ARG A 671 15.95 -20.25 5.72
CA ARG A 671 15.89 -21.56 6.38
C ARG A 671 15.83 -22.71 5.38
N SER A 672 15.08 -22.56 4.29
CA SER A 672 14.95 -23.58 3.24
C SER A 672 16.27 -23.82 2.52
N ILE A 673 16.99 -22.76 2.14
CA ILE A 673 18.30 -22.85 1.48
C ILE A 673 19.32 -23.52 2.41
N ALA A 674 19.45 -23.05 3.65
CA ALA A 674 20.39 -23.61 4.62
C ALA A 674 20.10 -25.09 4.95
N ALA A 675 18.82 -25.50 4.98
CA ALA A 675 18.44 -26.89 5.18
C ALA A 675 18.88 -27.80 4.02
N ARG A 676 18.90 -27.28 2.79
CA ARG A 676 19.38 -28.00 1.61
C ARG A 676 20.89 -28.17 1.64
N GLU A 677 21.64 -27.11 1.90
CA GLU A 677 23.11 -27.17 1.97
C GLU A 677 23.58 -28.22 2.97
N ARG A 678 22.97 -28.26 4.17
CA ARG A 678 23.24 -29.29 5.19
C ARG A 678 22.94 -30.72 4.72
N ARG A 679 21.95 -30.92 3.84
CA ARG A 679 21.63 -32.25 3.27
C ARG A 679 22.62 -32.65 2.18
N VAL A 680 23.11 -31.69 1.39
CA VAL A 680 24.13 -31.93 0.36
C VAL A 680 25.47 -32.26 1.01
N SER A 681 25.91 -31.54 2.05
CA SER A 681 27.18 -31.81 2.74
C SER A 681 27.22 -33.11 3.55
N ARG A 682 26.06 -33.74 3.80
CA ARG A 682 25.95 -35.04 4.51
C ARG A 682 25.87 -36.24 3.57
N ARG A 683 25.77 -36.01 2.25
CA ARG A 683 25.83 -37.02 1.20
C ARG A 683 27.21 -36.97 0.56
#